data_AF-A0A6I3FF76-F1
#
_entry.id   AF-A0A6I3FF76-F1
#
_cell.length_a   1.000
_cell.length_b   1.000
_cell.length_c   1.000
_cell.angle_alpha   90.00
_cell.angle_beta   90.00
_cell.angle_gamma   90.00
#
_symmetry.space_group_name_H-M   'P 1'
#
loop_
_entity.id
_entity.type
_entity.pdbx_description
1 polymer ?
#
loop_
_entity_poly.entity_id
_entity_poly.type
_entity_poly.pdbx_seq_one_letter_code
_entity_poly.pdbx_strand_id
1 'polypeptide(L)'
;MRSKYIKHLRVAAVIATLVGSLLSAPSAQALFLEVPGTQWGHVFAGTNPVITTTPRPKYAVGVAKSTFTVTYNNFPDWAKTEVQAAVDVWSANFASTVPITVDASWGRSSSWGILGSARPVNFFSSFAGAPDQSLWYTSALANALAGKDLDKANPDIIIQVNSNGGWNTRGDGLPTQREYDLQSVFLHEIAHGIGFLSNDAYDTNFGVASLDQPTPYDAYAQTPDNQRLADLPSPSKELALALTSTLVWSGQNGINANGGVKPKLYTPSSYEPGSSTSHLDEATFSKSGLDSVMTPNLDPGEIFKEPGPLVLAMLQDMRTKPPAGVAVGLPQSPRNVQAFTADSSALISFDPPVNLRTAQITEYIIKNVKTGVVKQALSSPILVGGLKNGTSYTFSVVAKNALGVSEPAVTKAIIPQAGWKSTVLDSGADGKSIASTTFNGKPAIAYTDTKSGDLKLATFDGKLWKKVTVDGAGGSSGRTSHSINSPVSLCVNGSGIKQTLHIFYSDTTDKDLRYAVFNGKSFAFEVVDGDGPLVNSYEDLVRVRTSSDLSMTNACIATSNSVQVFYRDESQGILLGATKLKASPWIYELVDGDRKTDGRSTGDVGFHLQATFDGSKTYVLYDSVISVNQKKDISAGAVRLATRIGNDPTAWTYQTLDVSTDEASVFGYDVALSKVKGDVMAAWLATSMASFPKPDQIRWALLSAPLA
;
A
#
# COMPACT_ATOMS: atom_id res chain seq x y z
N MET A 1 -53.24 7.71 13.77
CA MET A 1 -52.11 7.89 14.70
C MET A 1 -50.95 6.87 14.55
N ARG A 2 -51.08 5.75 13.81
CA ARG A 2 -49.99 4.74 13.66
C ARG A 2 -48.92 5.03 12.57
N SER A 3 -49.14 5.98 11.66
CA SER A 3 -48.21 6.24 10.54
C SER A 3 -47.05 7.20 10.87
N LYS A 4 -47.22 8.13 11.83
CA LYS A 4 -46.16 9.09 12.22
C LYS A 4 -45.04 8.45 13.07
N TYR A 5 -45.32 7.39 13.84
CA TYR A 5 -44.32 6.74 14.69
C TYR A 5 -43.30 5.88 13.93
N ILE A 6 -43.66 5.33 12.77
CA ILE A 6 -42.78 4.45 11.98
C ILE A 6 -41.70 5.24 11.21
N LYS A 7 -41.98 6.49 10.83
CA LYS A 7 -40.98 7.36 10.18
C LYS A 7 -39.88 7.83 11.14
N HIS A 8 -40.20 8.06 12.42
CA HIS A 8 -39.21 8.50 13.41
C HIS A 8 -38.25 7.38 13.83
N LEU A 9 -38.69 6.11 13.89
CA LEU A 9 -37.78 4.98 14.16
C LEU A 9 -36.78 4.72 13.02
N ARG A 10 -37.18 4.91 11.76
CA ARG A 10 -36.27 4.73 10.61
C ARG A 10 -35.22 5.83 10.53
N VAL A 11 -35.57 7.07 10.87
CA VAL A 11 -34.62 8.19 10.93
C VAL A 11 -33.64 8.05 12.10
N ALA A 12 -34.12 7.60 13.27
CA ALA A 12 -33.25 7.33 14.42
C ALA A 12 -32.28 6.16 14.18
N ALA A 13 -32.72 5.10 13.48
CA ALA A 13 -31.86 3.96 13.13
C ALA A 13 -30.78 4.32 12.10
N VAL A 14 -31.08 5.20 11.13
CA VAL A 14 -30.11 5.67 10.13
C VAL A 14 -29.11 6.67 10.73
N ILE A 15 -29.52 7.49 11.71
CA ILE A 15 -28.61 8.38 12.44
C ILE A 15 -27.71 7.57 13.38
N ALA A 16 -28.20 6.51 14.02
CA ALA A 16 -27.39 5.64 14.87
C ALA A 16 -26.33 4.86 14.07
N THR A 17 -26.64 4.42 12.84
CA THR A 17 -25.65 3.77 11.97
C THR A 17 -24.63 4.74 11.37
N LEU A 18 -24.99 6.01 11.14
CA LEU A 18 -24.05 7.05 10.70
C LEU A 18 -23.13 7.56 11.83
N VAL A 19 -23.61 7.59 13.08
CA VAL A 19 -22.79 7.94 14.24
C VAL A 19 -21.87 6.78 14.64
N GLY A 20 -22.32 5.53 14.47
CA GLY A 20 -21.47 4.35 14.67
C GLY A 20 -20.31 4.25 13.68
N SER A 21 -20.53 4.61 12.40
CA SER A 21 -19.47 4.59 11.38
C SER A 21 -18.44 5.72 11.49
N LEU A 22 -18.76 6.80 12.22
CA LEU A 22 -17.83 7.89 12.54
C LEU A 22 -17.00 7.63 13.81
N LEU A 23 -17.36 6.64 14.64
CA LEU A 23 -16.66 6.29 15.88
C LEU A 23 -15.62 5.17 15.72
N SER A 24 -15.57 4.54 14.55
CA SER A 24 -14.55 3.56 14.21
C SER A 24 -14.10 3.79 12.78
N ALA A 25 -13.22 4.79 12.59
CA ALA A 25 -12.31 4.72 11.47
C ALA A 25 -11.63 3.34 11.54
N PRO A 26 -11.62 2.52 10.47
CA PRO A 26 -10.84 1.29 10.51
C PRO A 26 -9.42 1.71 10.88
N SER A 27 -8.88 1.12 11.95
CA SER A 27 -7.46 1.27 12.23
C SER A 27 -6.74 0.87 10.95
N ALA A 28 -6.02 1.79 10.32
CA ALA A 28 -5.11 1.44 9.25
C ALA A 28 -4.22 0.34 9.82
N GLN A 29 -4.43 -0.90 9.37
CA GLN A 29 -3.64 -2.03 9.82
C GLN A 29 -2.24 -1.77 9.30
N ALA A 30 -1.26 -1.79 10.20
CA ALA A 30 0.13 -1.73 9.80
C ALA A 30 0.38 -2.80 8.73
N LEU A 31 1.07 -2.42 7.66
CA LEU A 31 1.54 -3.39 6.67
C LEU A 31 2.41 -4.41 7.42
N PHE A 32 2.08 -5.68 7.29
CA PHE A 32 2.95 -6.75 7.76
C PHE A 32 4.20 -6.81 6.87
N LEU A 33 5.27 -7.42 7.39
CA LEU A 33 6.48 -7.66 6.62
C LEU A 33 6.39 -9.03 5.95
N GLU A 34 6.95 -9.13 4.74
CA GLU A 34 6.98 -10.34 3.93
C GLU A 34 8.38 -10.48 3.32
N VAL A 35 8.93 -11.69 3.36
CA VAL A 35 10.19 -12.05 2.70
C VAL A 35 10.10 -13.45 2.08
N PRO A 36 10.75 -13.70 0.93
CA PRO A 36 10.77 -15.03 0.32
C PRO A 36 11.42 -16.07 1.24
N GLY A 37 10.78 -17.24 1.37
CA GLY A 37 11.35 -18.40 2.01
C GLY A 37 12.36 -19.07 1.09
N THR A 38 13.64 -18.99 1.41
CA THR A 38 14.73 -19.58 0.59
C THR A 38 15.34 -20.84 1.19
N GLN A 39 15.11 -21.09 2.48
CA GLN A 39 15.66 -22.25 3.19
C GLN A 39 14.84 -23.50 2.92
N TRP A 40 15.53 -24.59 2.58
CA TRP A 40 14.94 -25.89 2.34
C TRP A 40 15.20 -26.80 3.54
N GLY A 41 14.17 -27.49 4.00
CA GLY A 41 14.32 -28.72 4.79
C GLY A 41 14.48 -29.92 3.88
N HIS A 42 15.18 -30.94 4.35
CA HIS A 42 15.49 -32.15 3.59
C HIS A 42 15.35 -33.40 4.47
N VAL A 43 14.62 -34.39 3.96
CA VAL A 43 14.78 -35.77 4.41
C VAL A 43 15.78 -36.53 3.53
N PHE A 44 16.79 -37.11 4.18
CA PHE A 44 17.86 -37.86 3.54
C PHE A 44 17.56 -39.36 3.49
N ALA A 45 18.10 -40.01 2.47
CA ALA A 45 18.07 -41.46 2.31
C ALA A 45 18.98 -42.12 3.36
N GLY A 46 18.36 -42.77 4.34
CA GLY A 46 19.04 -43.60 5.33
C GLY A 46 19.70 -44.83 4.70
N THR A 47 20.55 -45.51 5.46
CA THR A 47 21.35 -46.64 4.98
C THR A 47 21.15 -47.94 5.77
N ASN A 48 20.24 -47.96 6.74
CA ASN A 48 20.01 -49.12 7.62
C ASN A 48 18.63 -49.75 7.35
N PRO A 49 18.51 -50.78 6.52
CA PRO A 49 17.21 -51.34 6.17
C PRO A 49 16.42 -51.88 7.37
N VAL A 50 15.13 -51.57 7.41
CA VAL A 50 14.19 -52.10 8.40
C VAL A 50 13.85 -53.55 8.07
N ILE A 51 14.16 -54.47 9.00
CA ILE A 51 14.02 -55.92 8.76
C ILE A 51 12.55 -56.37 8.75
N THR A 52 11.68 -55.70 9.49
CA THR A 52 10.25 -56.04 9.60
C THR A 52 9.41 -54.78 9.51
N THR A 53 8.59 -54.68 8.48
CA THR A 53 7.71 -53.53 8.25
C THR A 53 6.29 -53.84 8.73
N THR A 54 5.72 -52.94 9.53
CA THR A 54 4.31 -53.02 9.92
C THR A 54 3.51 -51.99 9.13
N PRO A 55 2.40 -52.37 8.49
CA PRO A 55 1.63 -51.45 7.67
C PRO A 55 1.00 -50.34 8.52
N ARG A 56 0.70 -49.21 7.86
CA ARG A 56 -0.08 -48.12 8.47
C ARG A 56 -1.49 -48.61 8.87
N PRO A 57 -2.07 -48.11 9.98
CA PRO A 57 -3.48 -48.34 10.27
C PRO A 57 -4.34 -47.81 9.11
N LYS A 58 -5.17 -48.68 8.51
CA LYS A 58 -6.02 -48.32 7.35
C LYS A 58 -7.16 -47.35 7.67
N TYR A 59 -7.50 -47.18 8.95
CA TYR A 59 -8.67 -46.42 9.39
C TYR A 59 -8.37 -45.65 10.68
N ALA A 60 -8.21 -44.34 10.55
CA ALA A 60 -8.63 -43.28 11.48
C ALA A 60 -7.73 -42.03 11.30
N VAL A 61 -7.76 -41.42 10.12
CA VAL A 61 -7.44 -39.99 10.06
C VAL A 61 -8.56 -39.30 10.86
N GLY A 62 -8.21 -38.60 11.93
CA GLY A 62 -9.18 -37.91 12.79
C GLY A 62 -10.04 -36.90 12.00
N VAL A 63 -11.01 -36.27 12.66
CA VAL A 63 -11.80 -35.22 12.01
C VAL A 63 -10.87 -34.10 11.52
N ALA A 64 -10.98 -33.76 10.24
CA ALA A 64 -10.17 -32.70 9.62
C ALA A 64 -10.35 -31.36 10.37
N LYS A 65 -9.23 -30.74 10.71
CA LYS A 65 -9.09 -29.45 11.40
C LYS A 65 -8.66 -28.32 10.46
N SER A 66 -8.25 -28.65 9.24
CA SER A 66 -7.91 -27.72 8.17
C SER A 66 -8.16 -28.35 6.80
N THR A 67 -8.10 -27.52 5.76
CA THR A 67 -8.13 -27.96 4.37
C THR A 67 -6.75 -27.75 3.77
N PHE A 68 -6.25 -28.77 3.07
CA PHE A 68 -5.03 -28.70 2.27
C PHE A 68 -5.37 -28.90 0.79
N THR A 69 -4.81 -28.08 -0.08
CA THR A 69 -4.96 -28.19 -1.54
C THR A 69 -3.60 -28.36 -2.17
N VAL A 70 -3.39 -29.45 -2.91
CA VAL A 70 -2.10 -29.74 -3.55
C VAL A 70 -2.20 -29.56 -5.07
N THR A 71 -1.28 -28.77 -5.61
CA THR A 71 -0.98 -28.71 -7.04
C THR A 71 0.12 -29.73 -7.35
N TYR A 72 -0.18 -30.67 -8.24
CA TYR A 72 0.74 -31.75 -8.60
C TYR A 72 1.42 -31.50 -9.94
N ASN A 73 2.74 -31.37 -9.94
CA ASN A 73 3.54 -31.22 -11.15
C ASN A 73 4.33 -32.50 -11.45
N ASN A 74 4.04 -33.13 -12.58
CA ASN A 74 4.72 -34.34 -13.09
C ASN A 74 4.62 -35.60 -12.21
N PHE A 75 3.68 -35.64 -11.26
CA PHE A 75 3.48 -36.81 -10.40
C PHE A 75 2.81 -37.99 -11.15
N PRO A 76 3.31 -39.22 -11.00
CA PRO A 76 2.58 -40.41 -11.39
C PRO A 76 1.36 -40.63 -10.48
N ASP A 77 0.32 -41.31 -10.97
CA ASP A 77 -0.96 -41.41 -10.25
C ASP A 77 -0.87 -42.20 -8.93
N TRP A 78 -0.02 -43.23 -8.86
CA TRP A 78 0.24 -43.96 -7.62
C TRP A 78 0.82 -43.02 -6.54
N ALA A 79 1.71 -42.11 -6.94
CA ALA A 79 2.36 -41.18 -6.02
C ALA A 79 1.38 -40.12 -5.50
N LYS A 80 0.47 -39.62 -6.35
CA LYS A 80 -0.60 -38.70 -5.91
C LYS A 80 -1.45 -39.30 -4.78
N THR A 81 -1.69 -40.62 -4.84
CA THR A 81 -2.46 -41.33 -3.81
C THR A 81 -1.73 -41.37 -2.47
N GLU A 82 -0.42 -41.68 -2.48
CA GLU A 82 0.41 -41.65 -1.26
C GLU A 82 0.55 -40.24 -0.69
N VAL A 83 0.69 -39.22 -1.55
CA VAL A 83 0.74 -37.82 -1.13
C VAL A 83 -0.57 -37.40 -0.49
N GLN A 84 -1.72 -37.74 -1.09
CA GLN A 84 -3.02 -37.41 -0.51
C GLN A 84 -3.20 -38.06 0.87
N ALA A 85 -2.69 -39.27 1.08
CA ALA A 85 -2.72 -39.91 2.39
C ALA A 85 -1.90 -39.14 3.45
N ALA A 86 -0.76 -38.55 3.09
CA ALA A 86 -0.01 -37.67 4.00
C ALA A 86 -0.76 -36.35 4.28
N VAL A 87 -1.41 -35.79 3.26
CA VAL A 87 -2.23 -34.58 3.37
C VAL A 87 -3.41 -34.79 4.31
N ASP A 88 -4.11 -35.93 4.19
CA ASP A 88 -5.23 -36.26 5.05
C ASP A 88 -4.77 -36.32 6.52
N VAL A 89 -3.63 -36.95 6.79
CA VAL A 89 -3.04 -37.00 8.14
C VAL A 89 -2.77 -35.59 8.67
N TRP A 90 -2.17 -34.70 7.89
CA TRP A 90 -1.92 -33.32 8.34
C TRP A 90 -3.21 -32.50 8.48
N SER A 91 -4.22 -32.73 7.64
CA SER A 91 -5.52 -32.06 7.76
C SER A 91 -6.17 -32.32 9.11
N ALA A 92 -6.00 -33.51 9.70
CA ALA A 92 -6.52 -33.85 11.03
C ALA A 92 -5.65 -33.34 12.20
N ASN A 93 -4.42 -32.92 11.93
CA ASN A 93 -3.42 -32.64 12.96
C ASN A 93 -2.94 -31.19 13.02
N PHE A 94 -3.12 -30.42 11.95
CA PHE A 94 -2.79 -28.99 11.91
C PHE A 94 -4.06 -28.14 11.79
N ALA A 95 -4.43 -27.42 12.85
CA ALA A 95 -5.63 -26.58 12.83
C ALA A 95 -5.38 -25.26 12.08
N SER A 96 -6.27 -24.95 11.12
CA SER A 96 -6.32 -23.68 10.39
C SER A 96 -7.71 -23.47 9.79
N THR A 97 -8.25 -22.25 9.93
CA THR A 97 -9.47 -21.84 9.24
C THR A 97 -9.21 -21.34 7.81
N VAL A 98 -7.95 -21.14 7.46
CA VAL A 98 -7.48 -20.74 6.12
C VAL A 98 -6.97 -21.99 5.41
N PRO A 99 -7.40 -22.27 4.15
CA PRO A 99 -6.85 -23.39 3.39
C PRO A 99 -5.34 -23.27 3.22
N ILE A 100 -4.62 -24.38 3.42
CA ILE A 100 -3.18 -24.47 3.15
C ILE A 100 -2.98 -24.96 1.72
N THR A 101 -2.17 -24.26 0.96
CA THR A 101 -1.89 -24.55 -0.45
C THR A 101 -0.47 -25.06 -0.63
N VAL A 102 -0.32 -26.16 -1.36
CA VAL A 102 0.98 -26.84 -1.56
C VAL A 102 1.25 -26.97 -3.05
N ASP A 103 2.42 -26.53 -3.49
CA ASP A 103 2.92 -26.77 -4.84
C ASP A 103 3.97 -27.87 -4.82
N ALA A 104 3.60 -29.05 -5.32
CA ALA A 104 4.41 -30.24 -5.25
C ALA A 104 4.96 -30.59 -6.63
N SER A 105 6.26 -30.87 -6.73
CA SER A 105 6.91 -31.29 -7.97
C SER A 105 7.63 -32.64 -7.84
N TRP A 106 7.49 -33.46 -8.88
CA TRP A 106 8.16 -34.74 -9.02
C TRP A 106 9.27 -34.62 -10.07
N GLY A 107 10.53 -34.72 -9.65
CA GLY A 107 11.66 -34.49 -10.55
C GLY A 107 12.99 -35.02 -10.00
N ARG A 108 14.04 -34.99 -10.83
CA ARG A 108 15.37 -35.44 -10.39
C ARG A 108 15.99 -34.42 -9.44
N SER A 109 16.44 -34.87 -8.27
CA SER A 109 17.28 -34.05 -7.39
C SER A 109 18.72 -34.00 -7.89
N SER A 110 19.41 -32.88 -7.66
CA SER A 110 20.84 -32.72 -7.92
C SER A 110 21.72 -33.46 -6.90
N SER A 111 21.15 -33.84 -5.75
CA SER A 111 21.81 -34.64 -4.72
C SER A 111 21.19 -36.03 -4.62
N TRP A 112 22.04 -37.06 -4.73
CA TRP A 112 21.60 -38.46 -4.71
C TRP A 112 21.09 -38.92 -3.34
N GLY A 113 21.47 -38.21 -2.27
CA GLY A 113 21.08 -38.55 -0.89
C GLY A 113 19.75 -37.95 -0.44
N ILE A 114 19.11 -37.09 -1.23
CA ILE A 114 17.87 -36.40 -0.83
C ILE A 114 16.65 -37.15 -1.39
N LEU A 115 15.71 -37.53 -0.52
CA LEU A 115 14.45 -38.17 -0.92
C LEU A 115 13.36 -37.12 -1.17
N GLY A 116 13.28 -36.11 -0.31
CA GLY A 116 12.32 -35.01 -0.37
C GLY A 116 12.94 -33.70 0.07
N SER A 117 12.30 -32.59 -0.31
CA SER A 117 12.66 -31.26 0.18
C SER A 117 11.46 -30.36 0.23
N ALA A 118 11.37 -29.51 1.24
CA ALA A 118 10.29 -28.56 1.39
C ALA A 118 10.74 -27.23 1.94
N ARG A 119 9.99 -26.19 1.58
CA ARG A 119 10.15 -24.85 2.13
C ARG A 119 8.81 -24.13 2.17
N PRO A 120 8.62 -23.15 3.07
CA PRO A 120 7.59 -22.15 2.90
C PRO A 120 7.90 -21.29 1.66
N VAL A 121 6.86 -20.77 0.99
CA VAL A 121 7.09 -19.80 -0.09
C VAL A 121 7.55 -18.46 0.47
N ASN A 122 6.93 -18.02 1.56
CA ASN A 122 7.19 -16.74 2.20
C ASN A 122 7.26 -16.90 3.72
N PHE A 123 7.91 -15.95 4.36
CA PHE A 123 7.81 -15.71 5.79
C PHE A 123 7.15 -14.35 6.04
N PHE A 124 6.31 -14.30 7.06
CA PHE A 124 5.59 -13.10 7.47
C PHE A 124 5.96 -12.67 8.89
N SER A 125 6.04 -11.37 9.12
CA SER A 125 6.28 -10.79 10.45
C SER A 125 5.40 -9.58 10.70
N SER A 126 5.25 -9.19 11.97
CA SER A 126 4.49 -8.02 12.39
C SER A 126 3.02 -7.98 11.91
N PHE A 127 2.39 -9.16 11.74
CA PHE A 127 0.97 -9.26 11.36
C PHE A 127 0.05 -9.35 12.59
N ALA A 128 -1.20 -8.94 12.41
CA ALA A 128 -2.22 -9.05 13.44
C ALA A 128 -2.48 -10.52 13.79
N GLY A 129 -2.30 -10.89 15.06
CA GLY A 129 -2.41 -12.27 15.54
C GLY A 129 -1.07 -12.98 15.74
N ALA A 130 0.07 -12.40 15.30
CA ALA A 130 1.38 -12.99 15.55
C ALA A 130 1.69 -13.00 17.07
N PRO A 131 2.02 -14.17 17.67
CA PRO A 131 2.35 -14.29 19.09
C PRO A 131 3.54 -13.44 19.52
N ASP A 132 4.54 -13.30 18.65
CA ASP A 132 5.66 -12.37 18.80
C ASP A 132 5.84 -11.60 17.49
N GLN A 133 5.69 -10.28 17.56
CA GLN A 133 5.72 -9.41 16.38
C GLN A 133 7.12 -9.30 15.74
N SER A 134 8.17 -9.79 16.42
CA SER A 134 9.54 -9.78 15.92
C SER A 134 9.95 -11.07 15.21
N LEU A 135 9.15 -12.14 15.25
CA LEU A 135 9.51 -13.43 14.63
C LEU A 135 8.93 -13.54 13.22
N TRP A 136 9.50 -14.47 12.45
CA TRP A 136 9.14 -14.74 11.06
C TRP A 136 8.43 -16.09 10.95
N TYR A 137 7.15 -16.04 10.58
CA TYR A 137 6.27 -17.22 10.54
C TYR A 137 6.14 -17.70 9.10
N THR A 138 6.24 -19.01 8.87
CA THR A 138 5.99 -19.61 7.55
C THR A 138 4.60 -19.26 7.03
N SER A 139 4.40 -19.15 5.71
CA SER A 139 3.10 -18.79 5.11
C SER A 139 1.91 -19.52 5.75
N ALA A 140 1.98 -20.86 5.83
CA ALA A 140 0.92 -21.68 6.40
C ALA A 140 0.65 -21.37 7.88
N LEU A 141 1.69 -21.16 8.69
CA LEU A 141 1.56 -20.84 10.12
C LEU A 141 1.05 -19.41 10.32
N ALA A 142 1.53 -18.46 9.54
CA ALA A 142 1.10 -17.06 9.58
C ALA A 142 -0.39 -16.94 9.21
N ASN A 143 -0.81 -17.60 8.13
CA ASN A 143 -2.20 -17.67 7.68
C ASN A 143 -3.11 -18.29 8.75
N ALA A 144 -2.68 -19.39 9.37
CA ALA A 144 -3.42 -20.04 10.45
C ALA A 144 -3.57 -19.13 11.69
N LEU A 145 -2.54 -18.37 12.06
CA LEU A 145 -2.57 -17.45 13.21
C LEU A 145 -3.36 -16.16 12.92
N ALA A 146 -3.26 -15.63 11.69
CA ALA A 146 -3.95 -14.42 11.28
C ALA A 146 -5.46 -14.65 11.02
N GLY A 147 -5.86 -15.91 10.76
CA GLY A 147 -7.22 -16.26 10.40
C GLY A 147 -7.64 -15.78 9.01
N LYS A 148 -6.69 -15.32 8.20
CA LYS A 148 -6.87 -14.89 6.81
C LYS A 148 -5.63 -15.21 5.99
N ASP A 149 -5.82 -15.37 4.69
CA ASP A 149 -4.73 -15.50 3.74
C ASP A 149 -4.01 -14.16 3.53
N LEU A 150 -2.72 -14.13 3.89
CA LEU A 150 -1.82 -12.97 3.79
C LEU A 150 -1.20 -12.82 2.39
N ASP A 151 -1.16 -13.89 1.59
CA ASP A 151 -0.63 -13.89 0.22
C ASP A 151 -1.45 -14.79 -0.69
N LYS A 152 -2.41 -14.17 -1.38
CA LYS A 152 -3.34 -14.87 -2.27
C LYS A 152 -2.72 -15.26 -3.63
N ALA A 153 -1.54 -14.74 -3.94
CA ALA A 153 -0.94 -14.91 -5.26
C ALA A 153 -0.10 -16.19 -5.35
N ASN A 154 0.44 -16.65 -4.22
CA ASN A 154 1.38 -17.76 -4.17
C ASN A 154 0.87 -18.89 -3.26
N PRO A 155 1.36 -20.13 -3.46
CA PRO A 155 1.07 -21.22 -2.52
C PRO A 155 1.75 -20.98 -1.17
N ASP A 156 1.34 -21.70 -0.12
CA ASP A 156 1.98 -21.62 1.19
C ASP A 156 3.31 -22.39 1.24
N ILE A 157 3.34 -23.58 0.62
CA ILE A 157 4.42 -24.56 0.74
C ILE A 157 4.86 -25.01 -0.66
N ILE A 158 6.17 -25.14 -0.87
CA ILE A 158 6.75 -25.83 -2.03
C ILE A 158 7.36 -27.14 -1.57
N ILE A 159 7.05 -28.23 -2.27
CA ILE A 159 7.65 -29.56 -2.03
C ILE A 159 8.26 -30.10 -3.32
N GLN A 160 9.46 -30.67 -3.22
CA GLN A 160 10.16 -31.36 -4.30
C GLN A 160 10.43 -32.80 -3.87
N VAL A 161 10.00 -33.75 -4.70
CA VAL A 161 10.21 -35.19 -4.47
C VAL A 161 11.17 -35.73 -5.51
N ASN A 162 12.19 -36.45 -5.05
CA ASN A 162 13.20 -37.03 -5.93
C ASN A 162 12.65 -38.23 -6.71
N SER A 163 12.41 -38.04 -8.01
CA SER A 163 11.88 -39.09 -8.89
C SER A 163 12.78 -40.33 -9.02
N ASN A 164 14.06 -40.24 -8.64
CA ASN A 164 15.03 -41.32 -8.72
C ASN A 164 15.18 -42.12 -7.41
N GLY A 165 14.40 -41.78 -6.38
CA GLY A 165 14.34 -42.58 -5.15
C GLY A 165 13.88 -44.01 -5.44
N GLY A 166 14.38 -44.98 -4.68
CA GLY A 166 13.89 -46.36 -4.72
C GLY A 166 12.51 -46.44 -4.06
N TRP A 167 11.45 -46.01 -4.73
CA TRP A 167 10.12 -45.89 -4.12
C TRP A 167 9.35 -47.21 -4.09
N ASN A 168 8.55 -47.42 -3.04
CA ASN A 168 7.48 -48.41 -3.08
C ASN A 168 6.33 -47.91 -3.97
N THR A 169 6.27 -48.39 -5.20
CA THR A 169 5.27 -47.95 -6.21
C THR A 169 3.98 -48.77 -6.20
N ARG A 170 3.89 -49.80 -5.34
CA ARG A 170 2.78 -50.78 -5.36
C ARG A 170 1.52 -50.32 -4.62
N GLY A 171 1.62 -49.30 -3.76
CA GLY A 171 0.49 -48.82 -2.95
C GLY A 171 0.00 -49.83 -1.91
N ASP A 172 0.84 -50.81 -1.53
CA ASP A 172 0.52 -51.83 -0.52
C ASP A 172 0.81 -51.37 0.93
N GLY A 173 1.43 -50.19 1.09
CA GLY A 173 1.87 -49.66 2.39
C GLY A 173 2.97 -50.50 3.06
N LEU A 174 3.68 -51.32 2.28
CA LEU A 174 4.69 -52.28 2.74
C LEU A 174 5.97 -52.17 1.87
N PRO A 175 6.77 -51.09 2.02
CA PRO A 175 8.09 -51.01 1.41
C PRO A 175 8.97 -52.20 1.84
N THR A 176 9.76 -52.71 0.90
CA THR A 176 10.81 -53.70 1.19
C THR A 176 12.06 -53.02 1.78
N GLN A 177 13.04 -53.83 2.21
CA GLN A 177 14.37 -53.38 2.68
C GLN A 177 15.20 -52.58 1.64
N ARG A 178 14.67 -52.37 0.43
CA ARG A 178 15.32 -51.61 -0.64
C ARG A 178 14.48 -50.44 -1.13
N GLU A 179 13.32 -50.22 -0.49
CA GLU A 179 12.35 -49.25 -0.94
C GLU A 179 12.05 -48.23 0.16
N TYR A 180 11.80 -46.99 -0.23
CA TYR A 180 11.37 -45.90 0.63
C TYR A 180 9.87 -45.69 0.50
N ASP A 181 9.27 -45.26 1.59
CA ASP A 181 7.86 -44.95 1.67
C ASP A 181 7.59 -43.47 1.33
N LEU A 182 6.89 -43.24 0.23
CA LEU A 182 6.63 -41.87 -0.26
C LEU A 182 5.71 -41.08 0.68
N GLN A 183 4.69 -41.72 1.26
CA GLN A 183 3.81 -41.05 2.22
C GLN A 183 4.60 -40.51 3.42
N SER A 184 5.58 -41.27 3.92
CA SER A 184 6.46 -40.87 5.03
C SER A 184 7.30 -39.65 4.68
N VAL A 185 7.91 -39.65 3.50
CA VAL A 185 8.64 -38.48 2.97
C VAL A 185 7.72 -37.26 2.91
N PHE A 186 6.54 -37.40 2.32
CA PHE A 186 5.63 -36.25 2.18
C PHE A 186 5.06 -35.76 3.52
N LEU A 187 4.86 -36.67 4.48
CA LEU A 187 4.47 -36.34 5.85
C LEU A 187 5.54 -35.49 6.54
N HIS A 188 6.80 -35.87 6.39
CA HIS A 188 7.96 -35.14 6.89
C HIS A 188 8.07 -33.75 6.22
N GLU A 189 8.01 -33.70 4.90
CA GLU A 189 8.20 -32.47 4.13
C GLU A 189 7.12 -31.41 4.40
N ILE A 190 5.86 -31.81 4.63
CA ILE A 190 4.80 -30.87 5.05
C ILE A 190 5.15 -30.22 6.40
N ALA A 191 5.78 -30.94 7.32
CA ALA A 191 6.14 -30.42 8.65
C ALA A 191 7.10 -29.21 8.55
N HIS A 192 8.08 -29.28 7.65
CA HIS A 192 8.95 -28.13 7.36
C HIS A 192 8.15 -26.94 6.83
N GLY A 193 7.27 -27.17 5.85
CA GLY A 193 6.43 -26.12 5.26
C GLY A 193 5.52 -25.39 6.27
N ILE A 194 5.01 -26.11 7.28
CA ILE A 194 4.16 -25.55 8.33
C ILE A 194 4.92 -24.99 9.55
N GLY A 195 6.26 -25.01 9.53
CA GLY A 195 7.08 -24.26 10.47
C GLY A 195 8.09 -25.05 11.31
N PHE A 196 8.23 -26.37 11.11
CA PHE A 196 9.31 -27.15 11.73
C PHE A 196 10.62 -26.93 10.96
N LEU A 197 11.13 -25.69 10.95
CA LEU A 197 12.26 -25.27 10.12
C LEU A 197 12.95 -24.07 10.76
N SER A 198 14.27 -24.15 10.87
CA SER A 198 15.12 -23.00 11.22
C SER A 198 15.39 -22.14 9.98
N ASN A 199 15.55 -20.83 10.19
CA ASN A 199 15.96 -19.90 9.12
C ASN A 199 17.43 -19.48 9.24
N ASP A 200 18.26 -20.33 9.83
CA ASP A 200 19.69 -20.08 9.97
C ASP A 200 20.45 -20.26 8.65
N ALA A 201 21.65 -19.69 8.59
CA ALA A 201 22.60 -19.87 7.52
C ALA A 201 24.01 -20.06 8.10
N TYR A 202 24.77 -20.98 7.51
CA TYR A 202 26.12 -21.32 7.95
C TYR A 202 27.13 -21.12 6.83
N ASP A 203 28.18 -20.34 7.08
CA ASP A 203 29.31 -20.16 6.16
C ASP A 203 30.49 -21.03 6.59
N THR A 204 30.71 -22.12 5.87
CA THR A 204 31.80 -23.07 6.14
C THR A 204 33.19 -22.49 5.91
N ASN A 205 33.34 -21.46 5.08
CA ASN A 205 34.64 -20.88 4.77
C ASN A 205 35.15 -20.00 5.91
N PHE A 206 34.25 -19.28 6.57
CA PHE A 206 34.60 -18.36 7.66
C PHE A 206 34.27 -18.91 9.05
N GLY A 207 33.52 -20.02 9.14
CA GLY A 207 33.07 -20.61 10.40
C GLY A 207 32.16 -19.65 11.18
N VAL A 208 31.31 -18.92 10.46
CA VAL A 208 30.33 -17.98 11.01
C VAL A 208 28.95 -18.38 10.55
N ALA A 209 27.95 -18.09 11.37
CA ALA A 209 26.55 -18.33 11.03
C ALA A 209 25.74 -17.07 11.24
N SER A 210 24.60 -16.97 10.55
CA SER A 210 23.63 -15.89 10.68
C SER A 210 22.22 -16.43 10.90
N LEU A 211 21.40 -15.63 11.57
CA LEU A 211 19.99 -15.87 11.82
C LEU A 211 19.27 -14.52 11.89
N ASP A 212 19.10 -13.90 10.72
CA ASP A 212 18.60 -12.52 10.62
C ASP A 212 17.07 -12.44 10.77
N GLN A 213 16.40 -13.55 10.46
CA GLN A 213 14.93 -13.68 10.42
C GLN A 213 14.49 -14.92 11.20
N PRO A 214 14.74 -14.99 12.51
CA PRO A 214 14.42 -16.16 13.31
C PRO A 214 12.93 -16.46 13.30
N THR A 215 12.64 -17.75 13.16
CA THR A 215 11.30 -18.32 13.23
C THR A 215 10.91 -18.62 14.68
N PRO A 216 9.65 -18.98 14.94
CA PRO A 216 9.28 -19.57 16.22
C PRO A 216 10.12 -20.78 16.61
N TYR A 217 10.54 -21.61 15.64
CA TYR A 217 11.39 -22.76 15.88
C TYR A 217 12.71 -22.33 16.54
N ASP A 218 13.35 -21.30 15.97
CA ASP A 218 14.62 -20.75 16.44
C ASP A 218 14.51 -20.10 17.82
N ALA A 219 13.34 -19.54 18.13
CA ALA A 219 13.08 -18.95 19.43
C ALA A 219 12.86 -20.02 20.52
N TYR A 220 12.48 -21.25 20.15
CA TYR A 220 12.35 -22.36 21.09
C TYR A 220 13.59 -23.26 21.14
N ALA A 221 14.42 -23.27 20.11
CA ALA A 221 15.73 -23.91 20.11
C ALA A 221 16.68 -23.17 21.07
N GLN A 222 17.31 -23.91 21.97
CA GLN A 222 18.21 -23.37 22.99
C GLN A 222 19.47 -24.22 23.15
N THR A 223 20.55 -23.56 23.55
CA THR A 223 21.72 -24.23 24.12
C THR A 223 21.36 -24.87 25.48
N PRO A 224 22.17 -25.82 25.99
CA PRO A 224 21.88 -26.50 27.26
C PRO A 224 21.84 -25.55 28.48
N ASP A 225 22.51 -24.41 28.41
CA ASP A 225 22.53 -23.33 29.39
C ASP A 225 21.37 -22.32 29.23
N ASN A 226 20.38 -22.63 28.38
CA ASN A 226 19.14 -21.88 28.15
C ASN A 226 19.27 -20.59 27.32
N GLN A 227 20.33 -20.45 26.52
CA GLN A 227 20.44 -19.35 25.56
C GLN A 227 19.63 -19.70 24.31
N ARG A 228 18.68 -18.84 23.92
CA ARG A 228 17.88 -19.04 22.70
C ARG A 228 18.72 -18.77 21.47
N LEU A 229 18.55 -19.61 20.45
CA LEU A 229 19.25 -19.45 19.17
C LEU A 229 18.93 -18.08 18.55
N ALA A 230 17.66 -17.67 18.59
CA ALA A 230 17.19 -16.37 18.13
C ALA A 230 17.77 -15.14 18.88
N ASP A 231 18.43 -15.34 20.02
CA ASP A 231 19.05 -14.28 20.82
C ASP A 231 20.58 -14.24 20.69
N LEU A 232 21.19 -15.16 19.94
CA LEU A 232 22.62 -15.13 19.68
C LEU A 232 22.98 -14.00 18.71
N PRO A 233 24.18 -13.38 18.82
CA PRO A 233 24.64 -12.41 17.83
C PRO A 233 24.65 -12.99 16.41
N SER A 234 24.16 -12.22 15.43
CA SER A 234 24.14 -12.59 14.01
C SER A 234 24.76 -11.47 13.15
N PRO A 235 25.68 -11.78 12.21
CA PRO A 235 26.40 -13.05 12.07
C PRO A 235 27.45 -13.23 13.18
N SER A 236 27.72 -14.47 13.62
CA SER A 236 28.79 -14.73 14.60
C SER A 236 29.35 -16.15 14.58
N LYS A 237 30.55 -16.31 15.15
CA LYS A 237 31.15 -17.62 15.44
C LYS A 237 30.48 -18.33 16.61
N GLU A 238 29.90 -17.57 17.54
CA GLU A 238 29.14 -18.10 18.68
C GLU A 238 27.90 -18.84 18.19
N LEU A 239 27.15 -18.23 17.25
CA LEU A 239 26.02 -18.88 16.59
C LEU A 239 26.48 -20.12 15.81
N ALA A 240 27.59 -20.05 15.05
CA ALA A 240 28.11 -21.20 14.32
C ALA A 240 28.44 -22.39 15.24
N LEU A 241 29.04 -22.12 16.41
CA LEU A 241 29.29 -23.15 17.41
C LEU A 241 27.99 -23.75 17.96
N ALA A 242 26.98 -22.92 18.21
CA ALA A 242 25.67 -23.39 18.68
C ALA A 242 24.98 -24.31 17.67
N LEU A 243 25.04 -24.00 16.37
CA LEU A 243 24.46 -24.83 15.30
C LEU A 243 25.16 -26.19 15.11
N THR A 244 26.39 -26.32 15.59
CA THR A 244 27.23 -27.55 15.49
C THR A 244 27.48 -28.21 16.84
N SER A 245 26.76 -27.77 17.87
CA SER A 245 26.80 -28.30 19.24
C SER A 245 25.38 -28.64 19.70
N THR A 246 25.26 -29.37 20.80
CA THR A 246 23.94 -29.83 21.28
C THR A 246 22.97 -28.66 21.47
N LEU A 247 21.85 -28.70 20.75
CA LEU A 247 20.68 -27.87 21.02
C LEU A 247 19.52 -28.71 21.57
N VAL A 248 18.65 -28.05 22.31
CA VAL A 248 17.47 -28.64 22.93
C VAL A 248 16.24 -27.76 22.74
N TRP A 249 15.06 -28.36 22.72
CA TRP A 249 13.78 -27.65 22.66
C TRP A 249 13.32 -27.17 24.03
N SER A 250 12.87 -25.92 24.12
CA SER A 250 12.47 -25.28 25.37
C SER A 250 10.95 -25.13 25.58
N GLY A 251 10.14 -25.52 24.60
CA GLY A 251 8.70 -25.41 24.69
C GLY A 251 8.09 -26.42 25.67
N GLN A 252 7.16 -25.96 26.51
CA GLN A 252 6.63 -26.76 27.61
C GLN A 252 5.81 -27.95 27.11
N ASN A 253 5.08 -27.82 26.00
CA ASN A 253 4.34 -28.93 25.44
C ASN A 253 5.30 -30.01 24.94
N GLY A 254 6.35 -29.63 24.19
CA GLY A 254 7.38 -30.57 23.73
C GLY A 254 8.11 -31.27 24.89
N ILE A 255 8.46 -30.53 25.95
CA ILE A 255 9.05 -31.10 27.18
C ILE A 255 8.12 -32.14 27.80
N ASN A 256 6.83 -31.82 27.95
CA ASN A 256 5.85 -32.73 28.54
C ASN A 256 5.65 -33.99 27.67
N ALA A 257 5.59 -33.83 26.35
CA ALA A 257 5.48 -34.96 25.42
C ALA A 257 6.70 -35.88 25.48
N ASN A 258 7.89 -35.33 25.77
CA ASN A 258 9.14 -36.06 25.92
C ASN A 258 9.44 -36.45 27.40
N GLY A 259 8.40 -36.75 28.19
CA GLY A 259 8.57 -37.26 29.55
C GLY A 259 9.19 -36.29 30.55
N GLY A 260 9.06 -34.98 30.33
CA GLY A 260 9.63 -33.93 31.18
C GLY A 260 11.09 -33.57 30.85
N VAL A 261 11.68 -34.17 29.81
CA VAL A 261 13.04 -33.90 29.36
C VAL A 261 13.01 -33.02 28.12
N LYS A 262 13.87 -31.99 28.05
CA LYS A 262 13.98 -31.15 26.84
C LYS A 262 14.36 -32.01 25.62
N PRO A 263 13.53 -32.03 24.56
CA PRO A 263 13.83 -32.76 23.32
C PRO A 263 15.17 -32.33 22.74
N LYS A 264 16.01 -33.29 22.32
CA LYS A 264 17.30 -33.01 21.69
C LYS A 264 17.11 -32.75 20.20
N LEU A 265 17.73 -31.70 19.69
CA LEU A 265 17.67 -31.33 18.27
C LEU A 265 18.87 -31.91 17.52
N TYR A 266 18.71 -32.12 16.21
CA TYR A 266 19.77 -32.61 15.34
C TYR A 266 20.74 -31.49 15.01
N THR A 267 21.91 -31.56 15.62
CA THR A 267 23.03 -30.62 15.47
C THR A 267 24.33 -31.43 15.38
N PRO A 268 24.59 -32.06 14.23
CA PRO A 268 25.83 -32.81 14.02
C PRO A 268 27.06 -31.90 14.17
N SER A 269 28.23 -32.51 14.41
CA SER A 269 29.48 -31.76 14.57
C SER A 269 29.92 -31.02 13.28
N SER A 270 29.39 -31.46 12.14
CA SER A 270 29.53 -30.80 10.85
C SER A 270 28.17 -30.30 10.42
N TYR A 271 28.03 -29.00 10.14
CA TYR A 271 26.76 -28.44 9.70
C TYR A 271 26.31 -29.06 8.36
N GLU A 272 25.08 -29.54 8.32
CA GLU A 272 24.43 -30.18 7.18
C GLU A 272 23.32 -29.26 6.65
N PRO A 273 23.51 -28.62 5.49
CA PRO A 273 22.51 -27.74 4.90
C PRO A 273 21.15 -28.43 4.74
N GLY A 274 20.11 -27.76 5.23
CA GLY A 274 18.72 -28.23 5.18
C GLY A 274 18.37 -29.37 6.15
N SER A 275 19.28 -29.74 7.05
CA SER A 275 18.99 -30.73 8.08
C SER A 275 19.41 -30.32 9.49
N SER A 276 20.62 -29.77 9.65
CA SER A 276 21.03 -29.20 10.93
C SER A 276 19.99 -28.20 11.41
N THR A 277 19.74 -28.19 12.72
CA THR A 277 18.85 -27.24 13.40
C THR A 277 17.39 -27.22 12.91
N SER A 278 16.97 -28.20 12.11
CA SER A 278 15.58 -28.31 11.64
C SER A 278 14.98 -29.71 11.86
N HIS A 279 15.63 -30.54 12.67
CA HIS A 279 15.21 -31.92 12.97
C HIS A 279 15.36 -32.26 14.46
N LEU A 280 14.67 -33.32 14.89
CA LEU A 280 14.93 -34.05 16.11
C LEU A 280 16.20 -34.90 15.95
N ASP A 281 16.94 -35.08 17.05
CA ASP A 281 18.19 -35.83 17.05
C ASP A 281 17.99 -37.29 16.57
N GLU A 282 18.61 -37.61 15.44
CA GLU A 282 18.56 -38.93 14.80
C GLU A 282 18.84 -40.09 15.77
N ALA A 283 19.94 -40.01 16.52
CA ALA A 283 20.37 -41.09 17.41
C ALA A 283 19.39 -41.33 18.58
N THR A 284 18.65 -40.29 18.97
CA THR A 284 17.68 -40.34 20.06
C THR A 284 16.31 -40.81 19.58
N PHE A 285 15.84 -40.31 18.43
CA PHE A 285 14.44 -40.42 18.05
C PHE A 285 14.13 -41.38 16.90
N SER A 286 15.11 -41.84 16.10
CA SER A 286 14.82 -42.69 14.94
C SER A 286 14.18 -44.04 15.31
N LYS A 287 14.41 -44.50 16.55
CA LYS A 287 13.83 -45.74 17.09
C LYS A 287 12.69 -45.51 18.08
N SER A 288 12.21 -44.27 18.20
CA SER A 288 11.15 -43.89 19.15
C SER A 288 9.74 -44.30 18.68
N GLY A 289 9.60 -44.78 17.43
CA GLY A 289 8.31 -45.17 16.86
C GLY A 289 7.59 -43.95 16.30
N LEU A 290 6.60 -43.43 17.02
CA LEU A 290 5.77 -42.33 16.49
C LEU A 290 6.52 -40.99 16.39
N ASP A 291 7.57 -40.79 17.19
CA ASP A 291 8.30 -39.53 17.24
C ASP A 291 9.54 -39.49 16.32
N SER A 292 9.68 -40.47 15.40
CA SER A 292 10.78 -40.48 14.42
C SER A 292 10.51 -39.61 13.19
N VAL A 293 9.28 -39.09 12.99
CA VAL A 293 8.91 -38.40 11.74
C VAL A 293 9.83 -37.25 11.38
N MET A 294 10.30 -36.48 12.37
CA MET A 294 11.20 -35.35 12.14
C MET A 294 12.66 -35.66 12.47
N THR A 295 13.11 -36.91 12.35
CA THR A 295 14.55 -37.22 12.23
C THR A 295 15.02 -37.00 10.80
N PRO A 296 16.30 -36.63 10.58
CA PRO A 296 16.77 -36.19 9.27
C PRO A 296 16.88 -37.31 8.22
N ASN A 297 16.91 -38.57 8.62
CA ASN A 297 17.00 -39.71 7.70
C ASN A 297 15.73 -40.55 7.72
N LEU A 298 15.36 -41.07 6.55
CA LEU A 298 14.37 -42.14 6.41
C LEU A 298 15.08 -43.38 5.87
N ASP A 299 15.10 -44.46 6.65
CA ASP A 299 15.74 -45.72 6.26
C ASP A 299 14.87 -46.54 5.26
N PRO A 300 15.47 -47.38 4.39
CA PRO A 300 14.70 -48.28 3.53
C PRO A 300 13.79 -49.22 4.34
N GLY A 301 12.51 -49.30 3.98
CA GLY A 301 11.49 -50.05 4.71
C GLY A 301 10.91 -49.30 5.92
N GLU A 302 11.45 -48.14 6.30
CA GLU A 302 10.87 -47.34 7.37
C GLU A 302 9.55 -46.70 6.95
N ILE A 303 8.62 -46.60 7.91
CA ILE A 303 7.29 -46.05 7.70
C ILE A 303 6.92 -45.14 8.87
N PHE A 304 6.67 -43.88 8.56
CA PHE A 304 6.01 -42.93 9.44
C PHE A 304 4.49 -43.12 9.34
N LYS A 305 3.85 -43.25 10.50
CA LYS A 305 2.40 -43.56 10.57
C LYS A 305 1.56 -42.29 10.78
N GLU A 306 2.09 -41.35 11.55
CA GLU A 306 1.50 -40.05 11.91
C GLU A 306 2.63 -39.15 12.41
N PRO A 307 2.45 -37.81 12.53
CA PRO A 307 3.51 -36.90 12.94
C PRO A 307 4.12 -37.19 14.32
N GLY A 308 3.39 -37.89 15.19
CA GLY A 308 3.81 -38.21 16.55
C GLY A 308 3.44 -37.14 17.58
N PRO A 309 3.24 -37.52 18.85
CA PRO A 309 2.89 -36.59 19.91
C PRO A 309 3.94 -35.49 20.13
N LEU A 310 5.23 -35.79 19.95
CA LEU A 310 6.30 -34.82 20.19
C LEU A 310 6.28 -33.68 19.16
N VAL A 311 6.22 -34.01 17.86
CA VAL A 311 6.19 -33.01 16.79
C VAL A 311 4.93 -32.14 16.92
N LEU A 312 3.78 -32.75 17.21
CA LEU A 312 2.53 -31.99 17.43
C LEU A 312 2.63 -31.05 18.62
N ALA A 313 3.28 -31.48 19.71
CA ALA A 313 3.50 -30.64 20.88
C ALA A 313 4.45 -29.46 20.59
N MET A 314 5.52 -29.69 19.82
CA MET A 314 6.43 -28.62 19.40
C MET A 314 5.74 -27.62 18.45
N LEU A 315 4.93 -28.09 17.49
CA LEU A 315 4.10 -27.23 16.64
C LEU A 315 3.09 -26.40 17.46
N GLN A 316 2.59 -26.96 18.57
CA GLN A 316 1.71 -26.23 19.49
C GLN A 316 2.47 -25.15 20.27
N ASP A 317 3.69 -25.42 20.72
CA ASP A 317 4.57 -24.41 21.34
C ASP A 317 4.78 -23.22 20.40
N MET A 318 5.07 -23.47 19.12
CA MET A 318 5.30 -22.43 18.10
C MET A 318 4.09 -21.53 17.80
N ARG A 319 2.88 -21.93 18.19
CA ARG A 319 1.67 -21.10 18.12
C ARG A 319 1.53 -20.13 19.30
N THR A 320 2.43 -20.18 20.26
CA THR A 320 2.42 -19.34 21.46
C THR A 320 3.66 -18.46 21.53
N LYS A 321 3.60 -17.39 22.33
CA LYS A 321 4.76 -16.50 22.50
C LYS A 321 5.87 -17.28 23.20
N PRO A 322 7.08 -17.37 22.61
CA PRO A 322 8.18 -18.09 23.22
C PRO A 322 8.60 -17.47 24.56
N PRO A 323 9.26 -18.25 25.44
CA PRO A 323 9.83 -17.74 26.69
C PRO A 323 10.66 -16.50 26.43
N ALA A 324 10.57 -15.50 27.31
CA ALA A 324 11.36 -14.28 27.16
C ALA A 324 12.86 -14.59 27.15
N GLY A 325 13.60 -13.93 26.27
CA GLY A 325 15.05 -14.05 26.24
C GLY A 325 15.72 -13.30 27.38
N VAL A 326 17.03 -13.47 27.49
CA VAL A 326 17.86 -12.76 28.47
C VAL A 326 18.57 -11.62 27.78
N ALA A 327 18.45 -10.40 28.32
CA ALA A 327 19.17 -9.26 27.80
C ALA A 327 20.68 -9.43 28.04
N VAL A 328 21.49 -9.36 26.98
CA VAL A 328 22.96 -9.46 27.08
C VAL A 328 23.66 -8.09 27.07
N GLY A 329 22.91 -7.01 26.86
CA GLY A 329 23.44 -5.64 26.88
C GLY A 329 22.35 -4.58 26.86
N LEU A 330 22.75 -3.30 26.96
CA LEU A 330 21.82 -2.17 26.84
C LEU A 330 21.22 -2.12 25.42
N PRO A 331 19.97 -1.65 25.26
CA PRO A 331 19.42 -1.39 23.93
C PRO A 331 20.21 -0.27 23.25
N GLN A 332 20.42 -0.39 21.93
CA GLN A 332 20.90 0.73 21.12
C GLN A 332 19.77 1.74 20.88
N SER A 333 20.09 2.91 20.31
CA SER A 333 19.08 3.94 20.05
C SER A 333 18.05 3.49 18.99
N PRO A 334 16.76 3.79 19.17
CA PRO A 334 15.74 3.62 18.12
C PRO A 334 16.12 4.36 16.83
N ARG A 335 15.70 3.82 15.69
CA ARG A 335 16.09 4.32 14.36
C ARG A 335 14.91 5.02 13.67
N ASN A 336 15.19 5.79 12.62
CA ASN A 336 14.19 6.41 11.74
C ASN A 336 13.06 7.14 12.50
N VAL A 337 13.40 7.83 13.60
CA VAL A 337 12.41 8.48 14.47
C VAL A 337 11.83 9.72 13.79
N GLN A 338 10.52 9.70 13.56
CA GLN A 338 9.75 10.75 12.89
C GLN A 338 8.54 11.16 13.73
N ALA A 339 8.11 12.41 13.56
CA ALA A 339 6.87 12.92 14.13
C ALA A 339 6.01 13.52 13.02
N PHE A 340 4.73 13.15 12.99
CA PHE A 340 3.74 13.67 12.06
C PHE A 340 2.74 14.56 12.80
N THR A 341 2.38 15.69 12.20
CA THR A 341 1.48 16.68 12.81
C THR A 341 0.01 16.23 12.76
N ALA A 342 -0.73 16.48 13.83
CA ALA A 342 -2.17 16.25 13.91
C ALA A 342 -2.83 17.34 14.79
N ASP A 343 -4.16 17.32 14.91
CA ASP A 343 -4.86 18.28 15.77
C ASP A 343 -4.57 17.98 17.25
N SER A 344 -3.94 18.95 17.92
CA SER A 344 -3.61 18.90 19.34
C SER A 344 -2.83 17.63 19.72
N SER A 345 -2.13 17.04 18.75
CA SER A 345 -1.44 15.75 18.87
C SER A 345 -0.32 15.60 17.83
N ALA A 346 0.51 14.58 18.01
CA ALA A 346 1.53 14.16 17.06
C ALA A 346 1.61 12.63 17.00
N LEU A 347 1.74 12.06 15.80
CA LEU A 347 1.99 10.63 15.62
C LEU A 347 3.50 10.41 15.53
N ILE A 348 4.06 9.65 16.47
CA ILE A 348 5.50 9.35 16.53
C ILE A 348 5.72 7.96 15.93
N SER A 349 6.61 7.88 14.95
CA SER A 349 6.99 6.63 14.29
C SER A 349 8.49 6.41 14.40
N PHE A 350 8.92 5.19 14.61
CA PHE A 350 10.32 4.79 14.66
C PHE A 350 10.48 3.30 14.37
N ASP A 351 11.70 2.91 14.02
CA ASP A 351 12.13 1.53 13.92
C ASP A 351 12.83 1.09 15.21
N PRO A 352 12.74 -0.19 15.58
CA PRO A 352 13.47 -0.72 16.72
C PRO A 352 15.00 -0.59 16.54
N PRO A 353 15.76 -0.58 17.65
CA PRO A 353 17.21 -0.70 17.65
C PRO A 353 17.70 -1.93 16.88
N VAL A 354 18.92 -1.87 16.33
CA VAL A 354 19.50 -3.00 15.58
C VAL A 354 19.65 -4.23 16.47
N ASN A 355 20.07 -4.02 17.73
CA ASN A 355 20.23 -5.07 18.71
C ASN A 355 18.93 -5.43 19.47
N LEU A 356 17.74 -5.16 18.93
CA LEU A 356 16.43 -5.43 19.55
C LEU A 356 16.36 -6.82 20.22
N ARG A 357 16.88 -7.85 19.55
CA ARG A 357 16.86 -9.23 20.05
C ARG A 357 17.82 -9.42 21.21
N THR A 358 19.12 -9.17 21.02
CA THR A 358 20.09 -9.35 22.11
C THR A 358 19.82 -8.43 23.32
N ALA A 359 19.18 -7.28 23.09
CA ALA A 359 18.76 -6.37 24.16
C ALA A 359 17.44 -6.76 24.84
N GLN A 360 16.58 -7.60 24.25
CA GLN A 360 15.26 -7.95 24.81
C GLN A 360 14.46 -6.71 25.27
N ILE A 361 14.12 -5.84 24.33
CA ILE A 361 13.43 -4.58 24.63
C ILE A 361 12.06 -4.86 25.27
N THR A 362 11.84 -4.26 26.43
CA THR A 362 10.59 -4.40 27.21
C THR A 362 9.62 -3.24 26.96
N GLU A 363 10.13 -2.05 26.68
CA GLU A 363 9.31 -0.87 26.38
C GLU A 363 10.09 0.22 25.64
N TYR A 364 9.36 1.11 24.99
CA TYR A 364 9.85 2.39 24.46
C TYR A 364 9.30 3.54 25.30
N ILE A 365 10.15 4.52 25.58
CA ILE A 365 9.80 5.71 26.37
C ILE A 365 9.90 6.93 25.45
N ILE A 366 8.77 7.60 25.25
CA ILE A 366 8.63 8.78 24.41
C ILE A 366 8.45 9.98 25.32
N LYS A 367 9.44 10.87 25.33
CA LYS A 367 9.43 12.11 26.12
C LYS A 367 9.18 13.31 25.21
N ASN A 368 8.15 14.09 25.51
CA ASN A 368 8.01 15.43 24.96
C ASN A 368 9.12 16.31 25.56
N VAL A 369 10.07 16.74 24.74
CA VAL A 369 11.26 17.48 25.20
C VAL A 369 10.88 18.82 25.81
N LYS A 370 9.78 19.42 25.36
CA LYS A 370 9.32 20.74 25.81
C LYS A 370 8.55 20.69 27.12
N THR A 371 7.66 19.72 27.29
CA THR A 371 6.80 19.64 28.49
C THR A 371 7.33 18.69 29.55
N GLY A 372 8.27 17.81 29.19
CA GLY A 372 8.77 16.73 30.04
C GLY A 372 7.81 15.54 30.18
N VAL A 373 6.60 15.61 29.60
CA VAL A 373 5.61 14.54 29.66
C VAL A 373 6.15 13.29 28.96
N VAL A 374 5.99 12.14 29.61
CA VAL A 374 6.45 10.84 29.15
C VAL A 374 5.27 9.95 28.80
N LYS A 375 5.37 9.22 27.68
CA LYS A 375 4.46 8.16 27.27
C LYS A 375 5.25 6.88 27.02
N GLN A 376 4.78 5.77 27.59
CA GLN A 376 5.33 4.44 27.34
C GLN A 376 4.58 3.74 26.21
N ALA A 377 5.28 2.87 25.50
CA ALA A 377 4.73 2.08 24.40
C ALA A 377 5.47 0.76 24.25
N LEU A 378 4.80 -0.26 23.70
CA LEU A 378 5.43 -1.54 23.36
C LEU A 378 5.87 -1.61 21.89
N SER A 379 5.30 -0.75 21.04
CA SER A 379 5.56 -0.72 19.60
C SER A 379 5.33 0.68 19.03
N SER A 380 5.77 0.87 17.79
CA SER A 380 5.57 2.05 16.95
C SER A 380 4.49 1.76 15.89
N PRO A 381 3.70 2.75 15.42
CA PRO A 381 3.72 4.16 15.81
C PRO A 381 2.85 4.48 17.03
N ILE A 382 3.05 5.65 17.65
CA ILE A 382 2.35 6.10 18.87
C ILE A 382 1.80 7.51 18.73
N LEU A 383 0.51 7.69 19.04
CA LEU A 383 -0.11 9.01 19.12
C LEU A 383 0.18 9.69 20.46
N VAL A 384 0.80 10.86 20.45
CA VAL A 384 1.00 11.73 21.62
C VAL A 384 0.00 12.88 21.57
N GLY A 385 -0.98 12.90 22.47
CA GLY A 385 -2.01 13.94 22.55
C GLY A 385 -1.69 15.07 23.54
N GLY A 386 -2.64 15.98 23.72
CA GLY A 386 -2.54 17.07 24.70
C GLY A 386 -1.57 18.18 24.30
N LEU A 387 -1.25 18.30 23.01
CA LEU A 387 -0.39 19.34 22.48
C LEU A 387 -1.19 20.60 22.16
N LYS A 388 -0.55 21.76 22.22
CA LYS A 388 -1.16 23.03 21.83
C LYS A 388 -0.89 23.32 20.36
N ASN A 389 -1.94 23.53 19.58
CA ASN A 389 -1.80 23.95 18.18
C ASN A 389 -1.01 25.26 18.04
N GLY A 390 -0.20 25.37 16.97
CA GLY A 390 0.69 26.50 16.72
C GLY A 390 1.95 26.53 17.58
N THR A 391 2.15 25.55 18.47
CA THR A 391 3.35 25.45 19.32
C THR A 391 4.31 24.41 18.76
N SER A 392 5.59 24.75 18.64
CA SER A 392 6.63 23.80 18.20
C SER A 392 6.99 22.81 19.32
N TYR A 393 7.10 21.52 18.96
CA TYR A 393 7.46 20.40 19.82
C TYR A 393 8.49 19.48 19.15
N THR A 394 9.32 18.84 19.98
CA THR A 394 10.20 17.71 19.61
C THR A 394 9.99 16.57 20.61
N PHE A 395 10.26 15.34 20.16
CA PHE A 395 10.11 14.15 20.98
C PHE A 395 11.41 13.36 21.00
N SER A 396 11.80 12.91 22.19
CA SER A 396 12.90 11.98 22.41
C SER A 396 12.33 10.59 22.64
N VAL A 397 12.89 9.59 21.95
CA VAL A 397 12.52 8.18 22.08
C VAL A 397 13.74 7.39 22.55
N VAL A 398 13.58 6.63 23.63
CA VAL A 398 14.57 5.64 24.10
C VAL A 398 13.95 4.25 24.14
N ALA A 399 14.76 3.23 23.90
CA ALA A 399 14.42 1.84 24.16
C ALA A 399 14.87 1.45 25.57
N LYS A 400 14.12 0.56 26.22
CA LYS A 400 14.42 0.07 27.57
C LYS A 400 14.35 -1.45 27.66
N ASN A 401 15.23 -2.03 28.46
CA ASN A 401 15.19 -3.43 28.89
C ASN A 401 15.46 -3.56 30.40
N ALA A 402 15.71 -4.78 30.87
CA ALA A 402 16.04 -5.07 32.26
C ALA A 402 17.39 -4.48 32.74
N LEU A 403 18.32 -4.18 31.83
CA LEU A 403 19.65 -3.66 32.14
C LEU A 403 19.71 -2.12 32.14
N GLY A 404 18.78 -1.45 31.45
CA GLY A 404 18.72 0.01 31.41
C GLY A 404 18.04 0.56 30.15
N VAL A 405 18.40 1.79 29.80
CA VAL A 405 17.85 2.52 28.64
C VAL A 405 18.92 2.84 27.62
N SER A 406 18.52 2.99 26.36
CA SER A 406 19.39 3.41 25.27
C SER A 406 19.73 4.89 25.31
N GLU A 407 20.70 5.30 24.48
CA GLU A 407 20.82 6.70 24.06
C GLU A 407 19.53 7.18 23.36
N PRO A 408 19.12 8.45 23.53
CA PRO A 408 17.90 9.01 22.94
C PRO A 408 18.03 9.35 21.47
N ALA A 409 17.03 8.97 20.68
CA ALA A 409 16.81 9.48 19.32
C ALA A 409 15.74 10.59 19.34
N VAL A 410 15.96 11.70 18.63
CA VAL A 410 15.10 12.89 18.70
C VAL A 410 14.49 13.21 17.34
N THR A 411 13.19 13.50 17.32
CA THR A 411 12.47 13.88 16.09
C THR A 411 12.88 15.27 15.60
N LYS A 412 12.65 15.55 14.30
CA LYS A 412 12.49 16.93 13.84
C LYS A 412 11.34 17.62 14.56
N ALA A 413 11.36 18.95 14.59
CA ALA A 413 10.31 19.74 15.21
C ALA A 413 8.99 19.66 14.41
N ILE A 414 7.87 19.54 15.11
CA ILE A 414 6.52 19.60 14.53
C ILE A 414 5.71 20.72 15.18
N ILE A 415 4.74 21.24 14.43
CA ILE A 415 3.77 22.23 14.92
C ILE A 415 2.38 21.62 14.70
N PRO A 416 1.69 21.16 15.77
CA PRO A 416 0.32 20.69 15.70
C PRO A 416 -0.59 21.79 15.15
N GLN A 417 -1.57 21.42 14.35
CA GLN A 417 -2.51 22.36 13.74
C GLN A 417 -3.92 21.82 13.83
N ALA A 418 -4.88 22.74 13.97
CA ALA A 418 -6.28 22.36 14.07
C ALA A 418 -6.67 21.54 12.83
N GLY A 419 -7.42 20.46 13.06
CA GLY A 419 -7.95 19.66 11.97
C GLY A 419 -8.89 20.48 11.11
N TRP A 420 -8.92 20.18 9.81
CA TRP A 420 -9.90 20.79 8.91
C TRP A 420 -11.32 20.41 9.36
N LYS A 421 -12.16 21.42 9.56
CA LYS A 421 -13.59 21.22 9.82
C LYS A 421 -14.37 21.48 8.55
N SER A 422 -15.12 20.48 8.08
CA SER A 422 -16.04 20.64 6.95
C SER A 422 -17.41 21.08 7.44
N THR A 423 -18.11 21.86 6.60
CA THR A 423 -19.52 22.23 6.80
C THR A 423 -20.23 22.16 5.45
N VAL A 424 -21.53 21.88 5.46
CA VAL A 424 -22.34 21.84 4.24
C VAL A 424 -22.71 23.28 3.84
N LEU A 425 -22.25 23.72 2.67
CA LEU A 425 -22.54 25.05 2.12
C LEU A 425 -23.97 25.15 1.55
N ASP A 426 -24.36 24.14 0.77
CA ASP A 426 -25.69 24.05 0.18
C ASP A 426 -26.13 22.58 0.08
N SER A 427 -27.13 22.19 0.88
CA SER A 427 -27.68 20.84 0.84
C SER A 427 -28.62 20.60 -0.34
N GLY A 428 -29.06 21.65 -1.04
CA GLY A 428 -29.93 21.56 -2.20
C GLY A 428 -29.19 21.26 -3.50
N ALA A 429 -27.93 21.69 -3.59
CA ALA A 429 -27.10 21.54 -4.78
C ALA A 429 -26.18 20.31 -4.69
N ASP A 430 -25.79 19.77 -5.85
CA ASP A 430 -24.75 18.74 -5.93
C ASP A 430 -23.33 19.30 -6.04
N GLY A 431 -23.16 20.57 -6.45
CA GLY A 431 -21.85 21.22 -6.54
C GLY A 431 -20.91 20.52 -7.52
N LYS A 432 -21.43 20.11 -8.68
CA LYS A 432 -20.72 19.20 -9.60
C LYS A 432 -19.41 19.78 -10.14
N SER A 433 -19.40 21.07 -10.46
CA SER A 433 -18.21 21.87 -10.69
C SER A 433 -18.13 22.97 -9.64
N ILE A 434 -16.93 23.28 -9.18
CA ILE A 434 -16.67 24.27 -8.13
C ILE A 434 -15.46 25.10 -8.53
N ALA A 435 -15.58 26.43 -8.37
CA ALA A 435 -14.46 27.35 -8.38
C ALA A 435 -14.55 28.25 -7.15
N SER A 436 -13.39 28.62 -6.59
CA SER A 436 -13.34 29.49 -5.42
C SER A 436 -12.30 30.60 -5.60
N THR A 437 -12.57 31.74 -4.97
CA THR A 437 -11.67 32.88 -4.99
C THR A 437 -11.87 33.75 -3.75
N THR A 438 -11.04 34.78 -3.60
CA THR A 438 -11.27 35.85 -2.63
C THR A 438 -11.84 37.06 -3.36
N PHE A 439 -13.04 37.48 -2.97
CA PHE A 439 -13.76 38.61 -3.53
C PHE A 439 -14.13 39.60 -2.43
N ASN A 440 -13.78 40.88 -2.61
CA ASN A 440 -13.90 41.95 -1.63
C ASN A 440 -13.34 41.57 -0.24
N GLY A 441 -12.21 40.87 -0.23
CA GLY A 441 -11.55 40.40 0.98
C GLY A 441 -12.24 39.23 1.70
N LYS A 442 -13.22 38.59 1.07
CA LYS A 442 -13.96 37.45 1.63
C LYS A 442 -13.99 36.26 0.66
N PRO A 443 -14.14 35.02 1.16
CA PRO A 443 -14.33 33.87 0.29
C PRO A 443 -15.58 33.97 -0.58
N ALA A 444 -15.45 33.59 -1.83
CA ALA A 444 -16.55 33.41 -2.78
C ALA A 444 -16.38 32.05 -3.48
N ILE A 445 -17.49 31.33 -3.66
CA ILE A 445 -17.52 30.01 -4.28
C ILE A 445 -18.61 30.01 -5.33
N ALA A 446 -18.25 29.75 -6.59
CA ALA A 446 -19.21 29.48 -7.65
C ALA A 446 -19.29 27.98 -7.87
N TYR A 447 -20.49 27.46 -8.08
CA TYR A 447 -20.70 26.03 -8.24
C TYR A 447 -21.94 25.73 -9.09
N THR A 448 -21.91 24.63 -9.82
CA THR A 448 -23.04 24.16 -10.61
C THR A 448 -23.94 23.24 -9.78
N ASP A 449 -25.25 23.42 -9.93
CA ASP A 449 -26.29 22.54 -9.42
C ASP A 449 -26.93 21.83 -10.60
N THR A 450 -26.43 20.64 -10.95
CA THR A 450 -26.86 19.97 -12.19
C THR A 450 -28.28 19.41 -12.09
N LYS A 451 -28.85 19.34 -10.89
CA LYS A 451 -30.25 18.93 -10.66
C LYS A 451 -31.22 20.00 -11.12
N SER A 452 -30.91 21.27 -10.86
CA SER A 452 -31.73 22.40 -11.30
C SER A 452 -31.23 23.02 -12.61
N GLY A 453 -30.00 22.72 -13.03
CA GLY A 453 -29.36 23.33 -14.20
C GLY A 453 -28.82 24.73 -13.92
N ASP A 454 -28.55 25.07 -12.66
CA ASP A 454 -28.14 26.42 -12.24
C ASP A 454 -26.63 26.55 -12.01
N LEU A 455 -26.08 27.70 -12.37
CA LEU A 455 -24.83 28.21 -11.80
C LEU A 455 -25.15 29.07 -10.58
N LYS A 456 -24.57 28.76 -9.42
CA LYS A 456 -24.80 29.48 -8.17
C LYS A 456 -23.51 30.13 -7.67
N LEU A 457 -23.65 31.25 -6.97
CA LEU A 457 -22.56 31.95 -6.30
C LEU A 457 -22.89 32.06 -4.81
N ALA A 458 -22.01 31.54 -3.96
CA ALA A 458 -22.01 31.76 -2.52
C ALA A 458 -20.92 32.78 -2.16
N THR A 459 -21.31 33.86 -1.48
CA THR A 459 -20.38 34.88 -0.96
C THR A 459 -20.45 34.92 0.56
N PHE A 460 -19.30 34.94 1.22
CA PHE A 460 -19.25 34.98 2.68
C PHE A 460 -19.20 36.42 3.19
N ASP A 461 -20.13 36.84 4.05
CA ASP A 461 -20.14 38.19 4.61
C ASP A 461 -19.26 38.34 5.87
N GLY A 462 -18.69 37.23 6.37
CA GLY A 462 -17.97 37.15 7.64
C GLY A 462 -18.71 36.38 8.73
N LYS A 463 -20.01 36.12 8.54
CA LYS A 463 -20.86 35.33 9.45
C LYS A 463 -21.65 34.26 8.71
N LEU A 464 -22.23 34.59 7.56
CA LEU A 464 -23.12 33.73 6.79
C LEU A 464 -22.72 33.71 5.31
N TRP A 465 -23.06 32.60 4.65
CA TRP A 465 -22.97 32.47 3.21
C TRP A 465 -24.26 32.97 2.55
N LYS A 466 -24.15 34.01 1.71
CA LYS A 466 -25.23 34.47 0.85
C LYS A 466 -25.14 33.77 -0.50
N LYS A 467 -26.18 33.03 -0.86
CA LYS A 467 -26.27 32.25 -2.09
C LYS A 467 -27.22 32.91 -3.08
N VAL A 468 -26.83 33.00 -4.34
CA VAL A 468 -27.66 33.52 -5.44
C VAL A 468 -27.46 32.66 -6.69
N THR A 469 -28.50 32.51 -7.51
CA THR A 469 -28.37 31.96 -8.86
C THR A 469 -27.78 33.03 -9.78
N VAL A 470 -26.64 32.73 -10.39
CA VAL A 470 -25.92 33.58 -11.33
C VAL A 470 -26.63 33.53 -12.68
N ASP A 471 -26.76 32.33 -13.24
CA ASP A 471 -27.34 32.02 -14.55
C ASP A 471 -27.81 30.55 -14.57
N GLY A 472 -28.54 30.12 -15.58
CA GLY A 472 -28.98 28.72 -15.74
C GLY A 472 -30.43 28.57 -16.22
N ALA A 473 -30.96 27.37 -16.06
CA ALA A 473 -32.24 26.97 -16.66
C ALA A 473 -33.39 27.95 -16.37
N GLY A 474 -34.09 28.39 -17.43
CA GLY A 474 -35.21 29.33 -17.33
C GLY A 474 -34.82 30.80 -17.09
N GLY A 475 -33.55 31.17 -17.29
CA GLY A 475 -33.08 32.55 -17.20
C GLY A 475 -33.66 33.49 -18.26
N SER A 476 -33.62 34.79 -17.94
CA SER A 476 -34.04 35.91 -18.80
C SER A 476 -33.10 37.10 -18.63
N SER A 477 -33.28 38.16 -19.45
CA SER A 477 -32.51 39.41 -19.33
C SER A 477 -30.98 39.23 -19.50
N GLY A 478 -30.59 38.50 -20.55
CA GLY A 478 -29.17 38.22 -20.90
C GLY A 478 -28.63 36.92 -20.31
N ARG A 479 -29.33 36.35 -19.32
CA ARG A 479 -29.14 34.97 -18.85
C ARG A 479 -29.55 33.96 -19.91
N THR A 480 -28.93 32.79 -19.89
CA THR A 480 -29.36 31.67 -20.74
C THR A 480 -30.67 31.07 -20.20
N SER A 481 -31.48 30.47 -21.07
CA SER A 481 -32.59 29.61 -20.64
C SER A 481 -32.17 28.15 -20.49
N HIS A 482 -30.94 27.80 -20.86
CA HIS A 482 -30.39 26.46 -20.86
C HIS A 482 -29.70 26.11 -19.54
N SER A 483 -29.57 24.81 -19.28
CA SER A 483 -28.90 24.30 -18.08
C SER A 483 -27.39 24.57 -18.15
N ILE A 484 -26.75 24.66 -16.97
CA ILE A 484 -25.29 24.79 -16.86
C ILE A 484 -24.74 23.57 -16.11
N ASN A 485 -23.86 22.81 -16.77
CA ASN A 485 -23.15 21.67 -16.19
C ASN A 485 -21.63 21.70 -16.44
N SER A 486 -21.14 22.74 -17.11
CA SER A 486 -19.75 22.90 -17.49
C SER A 486 -18.85 23.30 -16.31
N PRO A 487 -17.52 23.15 -16.45
CA PRO A 487 -16.58 23.72 -15.51
C PRO A 487 -16.66 25.25 -15.42
N VAL A 488 -16.47 25.77 -14.20
CA VAL A 488 -16.51 27.20 -13.91
C VAL A 488 -15.10 27.70 -13.60
N SER A 489 -14.75 28.90 -14.08
CA SER A 489 -13.56 29.62 -13.61
C SER A 489 -13.90 30.99 -13.03
N LEU A 490 -13.11 31.41 -12.05
CA LEU A 490 -13.26 32.67 -11.33
C LEU A 490 -11.96 33.47 -11.34
N CYS A 491 -12.05 34.74 -11.67
CA CYS A 491 -10.95 35.69 -11.52
C CYS A 491 -11.48 37.03 -11.03
N VAL A 492 -10.62 37.79 -10.36
CA VAL A 492 -10.99 39.02 -9.66
C VAL A 492 -9.98 40.10 -9.99
N ASN A 493 -10.47 41.30 -10.31
CA ASN A 493 -9.64 42.50 -10.38
C ASN A 493 -10.21 43.62 -9.49
N GLY A 494 -9.47 44.72 -9.39
CA GLY A 494 -9.72 45.80 -8.44
C GLY A 494 -9.03 45.58 -7.10
N SER A 495 -9.20 46.54 -6.19
CA SER A 495 -8.46 46.57 -4.92
C SER A 495 -9.39 46.69 -3.72
N GLY A 496 -8.96 46.11 -2.58
CA GLY A 496 -9.70 46.12 -1.33
C GLY A 496 -11.11 45.54 -1.48
N ILE A 497 -12.12 46.37 -1.22
CA ILE A 497 -13.55 46.02 -1.27
C ILE A 497 -14.27 46.56 -2.52
N LYS A 498 -13.52 47.09 -3.49
CA LYS A 498 -14.05 47.59 -4.77
C LYS A 498 -13.54 46.70 -5.90
N GLN A 499 -13.84 45.41 -5.79
CA GLN A 499 -13.44 44.41 -6.78
C GLN A 499 -14.60 44.07 -7.71
N THR A 500 -14.23 43.55 -8.89
CA THR A 500 -15.17 42.92 -9.83
C THR A 500 -14.85 41.44 -9.90
N LEU A 501 -15.88 40.61 -9.79
CA LEU A 501 -15.79 39.17 -9.95
C LEU A 501 -16.19 38.80 -11.39
N HIS A 502 -15.33 38.03 -12.03
CA HIS A 502 -15.48 37.53 -13.39
C HIS A 502 -15.74 36.03 -13.33
N ILE A 503 -16.83 35.57 -13.95
CA ILE A 503 -17.30 34.18 -13.89
C ILE A 503 -17.48 33.68 -15.31
N PHE A 504 -16.73 32.65 -15.70
CA PHE A 504 -16.81 32.01 -17.01
C PHE A 504 -17.36 30.59 -16.88
N TYR A 505 -18.24 30.23 -17.82
CA TYR A 505 -19.00 28.98 -17.85
C TYR A 505 -19.63 28.81 -19.23
N SER A 506 -20.10 27.62 -19.55
CA SER A 506 -20.81 27.32 -20.79
C SER A 506 -22.16 26.66 -20.51
N ASP A 507 -23.16 26.89 -21.36
CA ASP A 507 -24.44 26.18 -21.25
C ASP A 507 -24.42 24.82 -21.97
N THR A 508 -25.38 23.96 -21.64
CA THR A 508 -25.42 22.58 -22.13
C THR A 508 -25.87 22.42 -23.57
N THR A 509 -26.55 23.43 -24.12
CA THR A 509 -27.31 23.29 -25.37
C THR A 509 -26.55 23.93 -26.50
N ASP A 510 -26.29 25.23 -26.37
CA ASP A 510 -25.58 26.01 -27.37
C ASP A 510 -24.08 25.78 -27.25
N LYS A 511 -23.61 25.39 -26.04
CA LYS A 511 -22.19 25.11 -25.73
C LYS A 511 -21.28 26.32 -25.89
N ASP A 512 -21.90 27.50 -25.89
CA ASP A 512 -21.25 28.80 -25.91
C ASP A 512 -20.47 29.07 -24.64
N LEU A 513 -19.28 29.67 -24.78
CA LEU A 513 -18.57 30.23 -23.64
C LEU A 513 -19.24 31.53 -23.22
N ARG A 514 -19.87 31.52 -22.05
CA ARG A 514 -20.58 32.64 -21.43
C ARG A 514 -19.74 33.28 -20.33
N TYR A 515 -20.06 34.54 -20.04
CA TYR A 515 -19.36 35.35 -19.06
C TYR A 515 -20.33 36.22 -18.27
N ALA A 516 -20.25 36.11 -16.95
CA ALA A 516 -20.97 36.95 -16.01
C ALA A 516 -20.01 37.84 -15.22
N VAL A 517 -20.38 39.11 -15.10
CA VAL A 517 -19.66 40.13 -14.33
C VAL A 517 -20.45 40.51 -13.10
N PHE A 518 -19.85 40.37 -11.92
CA PHE A 518 -20.48 40.74 -10.66
C PHE A 518 -19.68 41.82 -9.92
N ASN A 519 -20.31 42.98 -9.72
CA ASN A 519 -19.71 44.12 -9.02
C ASN A 519 -20.01 44.13 -7.50
N GLY A 520 -20.55 43.04 -6.96
CA GLY A 520 -21.03 42.97 -5.57
C GLY A 520 -22.52 43.31 -5.38
N LYS A 521 -23.18 43.86 -6.42
CA LYS A 521 -24.60 44.26 -6.38
C LYS A 521 -25.42 43.66 -7.51
N SER A 522 -24.93 43.73 -8.74
CA SER A 522 -25.65 43.33 -9.95
C SER A 522 -24.77 42.48 -10.86
N PHE A 523 -25.43 41.66 -11.67
CA PHE A 523 -24.80 40.89 -12.73
C PHE A 523 -24.98 41.55 -14.10
N ALA A 524 -23.99 41.40 -14.97
CA ALA A 524 -24.09 41.63 -16.41
C ALA A 524 -23.59 40.39 -17.14
N PHE A 525 -24.20 40.07 -18.29
CA PHE A 525 -23.96 38.83 -19.03
C PHE A 525 -23.60 39.13 -20.49
N GLU A 526 -22.68 38.34 -21.04
CA GLU A 526 -22.38 38.31 -22.47
C GLU A 526 -21.92 36.92 -22.91
N VAL A 527 -22.05 36.61 -24.19
CA VAL A 527 -21.40 35.45 -24.81
C VAL A 527 -20.02 35.88 -25.29
N VAL A 528 -18.99 35.15 -24.88
CA VAL A 528 -17.60 35.39 -25.28
C VAL A 528 -17.34 34.77 -26.65
N ASP A 529 -17.66 33.48 -26.82
CA ASP A 529 -17.37 32.70 -28.02
C ASP A 529 -18.36 31.50 -28.14
N GLY A 530 -18.42 30.80 -29.29
CA GLY A 530 -19.31 29.65 -29.53
C GLY A 530 -20.52 29.93 -30.44
N ASP A 531 -21.09 31.13 -30.38
CA ASP A 531 -22.19 31.57 -31.26
C ASP A 531 -21.64 32.34 -32.49
N GLY A 532 -20.60 31.77 -33.10
CA GLY A 532 -20.10 32.16 -34.41
C GLY A 532 -20.96 31.57 -35.53
N PRO A 533 -20.93 32.15 -36.76
CA PRO A 533 -21.70 31.63 -37.88
C PRO A 533 -21.21 30.26 -38.39
N LEU A 534 -19.92 29.96 -38.18
CA LEU A 534 -19.24 28.73 -38.59
C LEU A 534 -18.09 28.43 -37.62
N VAL A 535 -17.60 27.18 -37.63
CA VAL A 535 -16.36 26.80 -36.94
C VAL A 535 -15.19 27.55 -37.57
N ASN A 536 -14.47 28.35 -36.79
CA ASN A 536 -13.28 29.05 -37.25
C ASN A 536 -12.10 28.09 -37.22
N SER A 537 -11.58 27.74 -38.39
CA SER A 537 -10.49 26.76 -38.56
C SER A 537 -9.26 27.18 -37.75
N TYR A 538 -8.58 26.22 -37.12
CA TYR A 538 -7.29 26.45 -36.45
C TYR A 538 -6.20 26.98 -37.41
N GLU A 539 -6.37 26.84 -38.72
CA GLU A 539 -5.43 27.33 -39.74
C GLU A 539 -5.60 28.82 -40.05
N ASP A 540 -6.72 29.42 -39.64
CA ASP A 540 -7.01 30.84 -39.86
C ASP A 540 -6.22 31.71 -38.88
N LEU A 541 -5.28 32.50 -39.41
CA LEU A 541 -4.44 33.41 -38.61
C LEU A 541 -5.26 34.49 -37.89
N VAL A 542 -6.35 34.94 -38.51
CA VAL A 542 -7.26 35.92 -37.92
C VAL A 542 -8.40 35.17 -37.25
N ARG A 543 -8.40 35.19 -35.91
CA ARG A 543 -9.42 34.52 -35.11
C ARG A 543 -10.67 35.40 -34.96
N VAL A 544 -11.81 34.77 -35.14
CA VAL A 544 -13.15 35.35 -34.91
C VAL A 544 -13.95 34.39 -34.03
N ARG A 545 -15.17 34.78 -33.65
CA ARG A 545 -16.07 33.86 -32.93
C ARG A 545 -16.28 32.57 -33.74
N THR A 546 -16.14 31.44 -33.08
CA THR A 546 -16.31 30.11 -33.65
C THR A 546 -17.69 29.55 -33.32
N SER A 547 -18.18 28.59 -34.12
CA SER A 547 -19.39 27.79 -33.82
C SER A 547 -19.08 26.46 -33.11
N SER A 548 -17.99 26.41 -32.34
CA SER A 548 -17.44 25.18 -31.72
C SER A 548 -18.08 24.87 -30.36
N ASP A 549 -17.93 23.63 -29.91
CA ASP A 549 -18.20 23.25 -28.52
C ASP A 549 -17.10 23.77 -27.57
N LEU A 550 -17.46 24.71 -26.71
CA LEU A 550 -16.56 25.35 -25.74
C LEU A 550 -16.92 24.98 -24.29
N SER A 551 -17.58 23.85 -24.08
CA SER A 551 -18.16 23.47 -22.78
C SER A 551 -17.21 22.68 -21.86
N MET A 552 -16.03 22.29 -22.36
CA MET A 552 -15.15 21.34 -21.69
C MET A 552 -14.31 21.93 -20.55
N THR A 553 -13.57 23.02 -20.80
CA THR A 553 -12.71 23.65 -19.78
C THR A 553 -12.50 25.13 -20.04
N ASN A 554 -12.23 25.88 -18.98
CA ASN A 554 -11.80 27.26 -19.07
C ASN A 554 -10.99 27.68 -17.83
N ALA A 555 -10.12 28.67 -17.99
CA ALA A 555 -9.39 29.33 -16.91
C ALA A 555 -9.22 30.82 -17.22
N CYS A 556 -9.36 31.67 -16.21
CA CYS A 556 -9.36 33.12 -16.43
C CYS A 556 -8.34 33.88 -15.58
N ILE A 557 -7.91 35.01 -16.12
CA ILE A 557 -7.02 35.97 -15.48
C ILE A 557 -7.67 37.35 -15.58
N ALA A 558 -7.75 38.06 -14.46
CA ALA A 558 -8.18 39.44 -14.43
C ALA A 558 -7.05 40.34 -13.88
N THR A 559 -6.63 41.30 -14.68
CA THR A 559 -5.66 42.33 -14.29
C THR A 559 -6.37 43.68 -14.14
N SER A 560 -5.62 44.73 -13.80
CA SER A 560 -6.18 46.09 -13.72
C SER A 560 -6.69 46.63 -15.07
N ASN A 561 -6.20 46.10 -16.20
CA ASN A 561 -6.48 46.64 -17.54
C ASN A 561 -7.07 45.60 -18.51
N SER A 562 -7.03 44.31 -18.17
CA SER A 562 -7.49 43.23 -19.05
C SER A 562 -8.21 42.13 -18.29
N VAL A 563 -9.16 41.48 -18.98
CA VAL A 563 -9.71 40.19 -18.59
C VAL A 563 -9.35 39.21 -19.71
N GLN A 564 -8.76 38.08 -19.35
CA GLN A 564 -8.37 37.01 -20.26
C GLN A 564 -9.10 35.73 -19.84
N VAL A 565 -9.58 34.96 -20.80
CA VAL A 565 -10.07 33.60 -20.59
C VAL A 565 -9.43 32.69 -21.62
N PHE A 566 -8.96 31.54 -21.16
CA PHE A 566 -8.41 30.47 -21.97
C PHE A 566 -9.37 29.29 -21.88
N TYR A 567 -9.59 28.58 -22.98
CA TYR A 567 -10.63 27.56 -23.07
C TYR A 567 -10.34 26.57 -24.18
N ARG A 568 -10.79 25.34 -24.00
CA ARG A 568 -10.67 24.29 -25.01
C ARG A 568 -11.80 24.41 -26.03
N ASP A 569 -11.43 24.35 -27.31
CA ASP A 569 -12.36 24.04 -28.39
C ASP A 569 -12.36 22.52 -28.59
N GLU A 570 -13.44 21.89 -28.13
CA GLU A 570 -13.61 20.43 -28.19
C GLU A 570 -13.86 19.94 -29.62
N SER A 571 -14.37 20.81 -30.50
CA SER A 571 -14.65 20.44 -31.90
C SER A 571 -13.37 20.28 -32.72
N GLN A 572 -12.30 20.98 -32.35
CA GLN A 572 -11.01 20.94 -33.05
C GLN A 572 -9.87 20.35 -32.23
N GLY A 573 -10.06 20.19 -30.92
CA GLY A 573 -9.04 19.67 -30.00
C GLY A 573 -7.94 20.66 -29.64
N ILE A 574 -8.22 21.97 -29.71
CA ILE A 574 -7.22 23.05 -29.58
C ILE A 574 -7.48 23.93 -28.36
N LEU A 575 -6.44 24.63 -27.89
CA LEU A 575 -6.53 25.60 -26.82
C LEU A 575 -6.64 27.01 -27.38
N LEU A 576 -7.74 27.70 -27.07
CA LEU A 576 -8.02 29.06 -27.48
C LEU A 576 -7.87 30.03 -26.30
N GLY A 577 -7.77 31.32 -26.65
CA GLY A 577 -7.83 32.42 -25.71
C GLY A 577 -8.70 33.56 -26.22
N ALA A 578 -9.26 34.33 -25.30
CA ALA A 578 -9.93 35.59 -25.59
C ALA A 578 -9.51 36.64 -24.56
N THR A 579 -9.12 37.83 -25.05
CA THR A 579 -8.69 38.96 -24.22
C THR A 579 -9.61 40.16 -24.42
N LYS A 580 -10.12 40.73 -23.34
CA LYS A 580 -10.89 41.98 -23.33
C LYS A 580 -10.11 43.08 -22.63
N LEU A 581 -9.84 44.17 -23.36
CA LEU A 581 -9.20 45.37 -22.83
C LEU A 581 -10.25 46.40 -22.45
N LYS A 582 -10.56 46.54 -21.15
CA LYS A 582 -11.60 47.45 -20.65
C LYS A 582 -12.93 47.29 -21.41
N ALA A 583 -13.39 48.33 -22.11
CA ALA A 583 -14.65 48.34 -22.86
C ALA A 583 -14.49 47.92 -24.35
N SER A 584 -13.30 47.49 -24.77
CA SER A 584 -13.06 47.02 -26.13
C SER A 584 -13.76 45.67 -26.39
N PRO A 585 -14.00 45.32 -27.66
CA PRO A 585 -14.39 43.97 -28.06
C PRO A 585 -13.37 42.90 -27.61
N TRP A 586 -13.80 41.66 -27.56
CA TRP A 586 -12.93 40.50 -27.34
C TRP A 586 -11.96 40.32 -28.52
N ILE A 587 -10.71 40.03 -28.20
CA ILE A 587 -9.64 39.69 -29.15
C ILE A 587 -9.36 38.19 -28.97
N TYR A 588 -9.59 37.41 -30.01
CA TYR A 588 -9.45 35.95 -29.99
C TYR A 588 -8.05 35.52 -30.43
N GLU A 589 -7.59 34.40 -29.90
CA GLU A 589 -6.26 33.85 -30.16
C GLU A 589 -6.23 32.32 -30.13
N LEU A 590 -5.28 31.74 -30.88
CA LEU A 590 -4.92 30.33 -30.81
C LEU A 590 -3.68 30.18 -29.92
N VAL A 591 -3.85 29.53 -28.78
CA VAL A 591 -2.78 29.37 -27.78
C VAL A 591 -1.94 28.15 -28.09
N ASP A 592 -2.52 26.95 -28.25
CA ASP A 592 -1.77 25.73 -28.59
C ASP A 592 -2.70 24.71 -29.29
N GLY A 593 -2.13 23.66 -29.86
CA GLY A 593 -2.86 22.57 -30.53
C GLY A 593 -2.87 22.65 -32.06
N ASP A 594 -2.16 23.62 -32.66
CA ASP A 594 -2.05 23.68 -34.12
C ASP A 594 -1.12 22.59 -34.67
N ARG A 595 -1.40 22.12 -35.89
CA ARG A 595 -0.64 21.02 -36.51
C ARG A 595 0.72 21.46 -37.10
N LYS A 596 1.28 22.61 -36.68
CA LYS A 596 2.52 23.20 -37.24
C LYS A 596 3.60 23.40 -36.16
N THR A 597 4.84 23.04 -36.49
CA THR A 597 5.94 22.78 -35.54
C THR A 597 6.72 24.04 -35.10
N ASP A 598 6.08 24.94 -34.34
CA ASP A 598 6.74 26.08 -33.67
C ASP A 598 6.79 25.89 -32.13
N GLY A 599 7.14 24.67 -31.69
CA GLY A 599 7.17 24.29 -30.27
C GLY A 599 5.78 23.99 -29.66
N ARG A 600 4.71 24.14 -30.45
CA ARG A 600 3.32 23.78 -30.15
C ARG A 600 3.06 22.27 -30.25
N SER A 601 2.00 21.81 -29.59
CA SER A 601 1.51 20.42 -29.67
C SER A 601 0.62 20.20 -30.87
N THR A 602 0.67 19.00 -31.44
CA THR A 602 -0.23 18.59 -32.54
C THR A 602 -1.53 17.98 -32.01
N GLY A 603 -2.55 18.82 -31.78
CA GLY A 603 -3.91 18.42 -31.39
C GLY A 603 -4.08 17.87 -29.95
N ASP A 604 -5.34 17.83 -29.52
CA ASP A 604 -5.87 17.36 -28.23
C ASP A 604 -5.17 17.89 -26.97
N VAL A 605 -5.44 19.17 -26.67
CA VAL A 605 -4.93 19.88 -25.48
C VAL A 605 -6.00 20.53 -24.60
N GLY A 606 -5.72 20.68 -23.30
CA GLY A 606 -6.53 21.48 -22.39
C GLY A 606 -7.78 20.79 -21.86
N PHE A 607 -7.74 19.49 -21.60
CA PHE A 607 -8.79 18.80 -20.84
C PHE A 607 -8.77 19.18 -19.35
N HIS A 608 -7.63 19.66 -18.87
CA HIS A 608 -7.44 20.34 -17.59
C HIS A 608 -6.60 21.59 -17.83
N LEU A 609 -7.01 22.70 -17.24
CA LEU A 609 -6.48 24.01 -17.56
C LEU A 609 -6.45 24.90 -16.33
N GLN A 610 -5.32 25.58 -16.11
CA GLN A 610 -5.19 26.64 -15.12
C GLN A 610 -4.37 27.80 -15.67
N ALA A 611 -4.65 29.00 -15.18
CA ALA A 611 -3.98 30.21 -15.63
C ALA A 611 -3.66 31.16 -14.46
N THR A 612 -2.50 31.81 -14.49
CA THR A 612 -2.13 32.82 -13.49
C THR A 612 -1.28 33.94 -14.07
N PHE A 613 -1.22 35.05 -13.34
CA PHE A 613 -0.41 36.23 -13.69
C PHE A 613 0.45 36.63 -12.50
N ASP A 614 1.77 36.67 -12.69
CA ASP A 614 2.76 36.97 -11.64
C ASP A 614 2.93 38.46 -11.36
N GLY A 615 2.39 39.33 -12.23
CA GLY A 615 2.60 40.78 -12.20
C GLY A 615 3.23 41.33 -13.49
N SER A 616 3.84 40.46 -14.29
CA SER A 616 4.51 40.77 -15.55
C SER A 616 4.17 39.79 -16.67
N LYS A 617 4.09 38.50 -16.35
CA LYS A 617 3.94 37.38 -17.27
C LYS A 617 2.67 36.57 -16.98
N THR A 618 1.97 36.21 -18.05
CA THR A 618 0.85 35.27 -18.05
C THR A 618 1.39 33.85 -18.19
N TYR A 619 0.85 32.94 -17.38
CA TYR A 619 1.13 31.50 -17.39
C TYR A 619 -0.15 30.73 -17.62
N VAL A 620 -0.14 29.80 -18.57
CA VAL A 620 -1.26 28.90 -18.87
C VAL A 620 -0.72 27.47 -18.85
N LEU A 621 -1.18 26.68 -17.87
CA LEU A 621 -0.78 25.29 -17.66
C LEU A 621 -1.92 24.38 -18.10
N TYR A 622 -1.61 23.37 -18.91
CA TYR A 622 -2.58 22.47 -19.48
C TYR A 622 -1.99 21.10 -19.77
N ASP A 623 -2.86 20.11 -19.90
CA ASP A 623 -2.52 18.77 -20.36
C ASP A 623 -2.63 18.64 -21.88
N SER A 624 -1.91 17.68 -22.45
CA SER A 624 -1.96 17.32 -23.86
C SER A 624 -1.90 15.81 -24.06
N VAL A 625 -2.67 15.29 -25.01
CA VAL A 625 -2.67 13.88 -25.39
C VAL A 625 -1.60 13.62 -26.46
N ILE A 626 -0.74 12.63 -26.20
CA ILE A 626 0.30 12.20 -27.15
C ILE A 626 -0.13 10.94 -27.90
N SER A 627 -0.75 9.99 -27.19
CA SER A 627 -1.26 8.77 -27.82
C SER A 627 -2.49 8.23 -27.12
N VAL A 628 -3.30 7.50 -27.87
CA VAL A 628 -4.46 6.75 -27.39
C VAL A 628 -4.34 5.29 -27.80
N ASN A 629 -4.79 4.38 -26.95
CA ASN A 629 -4.83 2.95 -27.26
C ASN A 629 -6.04 2.59 -28.13
N GLN A 630 -6.15 1.31 -28.54
CA GLN A 630 -7.25 0.82 -29.38
C GLN A 630 -8.65 0.93 -28.71
N LYS A 631 -8.71 1.09 -27.38
CA LYS A 631 -9.94 1.29 -26.60
C LYS A 631 -10.31 2.77 -26.44
N LYS A 632 -9.52 3.68 -27.03
CA LYS A 632 -9.60 5.15 -26.86
C LYS A 632 -9.26 5.64 -25.45
N ASP A 633 -8.53 4.85 -24.67
CA ASP A 633 -7.91 5.39 -23.45
C ASP A 633 -6.65 6.15 -23.83
N ILE A 634 -6.43 7.30 -23.19
CA ILE A 634 -5.16 8.03 -23.30
C ILE A 634 -4.05 7.12 -22.77
N SER A 635 -3.06 6.81 -23.61
CA SER A 635 -1.93 5.93 -23.29
C SER A 635 -0.61 6.69 -23.11
N ALA A 636 -0.56 7.94 -23.58
CA ALA A 636 0.52 8.87 -23.31
C ALA A 636 -0.01 10.30 -23.28
N GLY A 637 0.46 11.11 -22.33
CA GLY A 637 0.20 12.54 -22.22
C GLY A 637 1.41 13.35 -21.78
N ALA A 638 1.26 14.67 -21.81
CA ALA A 638 2.24 15.62 -21.29
C ALA A 638 1.55 16.78 -20.57
N VAL A 639 2.30 17.44 -19.69
CA VAL A 639 1.92 18.73 -19.09
C VAL A 639 2.71 19.83 -19.75
N ARG A 640 2.00 20.81 -20.30
CA ARG A 640 2.53 21.90 -21.11
C ARG A 640 2.25 23.23 -20.43
N LEU A 641 3.17 24.15 -20.64
CA LEU A 641 3.10 25.52 -20.15
C LEU A 641 3.26 26.48 -21.33
N ALA A 642 2.26 27.34 -21.54
CA ALA A 642 2.35 28.48 -22.41
C ALA A 642 2.54 29.76 -21.59
N THR A 643 3.49 30.60 -21.97
CA THR A 643 3.72 31.90 -21.30
C THR A 643 3.82 33.06 -22.27
N ARG A 644 3.34 34.23 -21.84
CA ARG A 644 3.38 35.48 -22.60
C ARG A 644 3.64 36.68 -21.70
N ILE A 645 4.37 37.67 -22.20
CA ILE A 645 4.44 39.03 -21.63
C ILE A 645 3.53 39.96 -22.44
N GLY A 646 2.70 40.73 -21.76
CA GLY A 646 1.71 41.59 -22.43
C GLY A 646 0.49 40.82 -22.96
N ASN A 647 -0.19 41.41 -23.95
CA ASN A 647 -1.45 40.90 -24.51
C ASN A 647 -1.38 40.66 -26.03
N ASP A 648 -0.19 40.55 -26.61
CA ASP A 648 -0.02 40.27 -28.04
C ASP A 648 -0.39 38.79 -28.32
N PRO A 649 -1.41 38.50 -29.16
CA PRO A 649 -1.82 37.14 -29.50
C PRO A 649 -0.73 36.22 -30.04
N THR A 650 0.37 36.78 -30.56
CA THR A 650 1.44 36.04 -31.22
C THR A 650 2.67 35.81 -30.33
N ALA A 651 2.73 36.44 -29.15
CA ALA A 651 3.92 36.45 -28.28
C ALA A 651 4.00 35.26 -27.29
N TRP A 652 3.43 34.12 -27.65
CA TRP A 652 3.46 32.92 -26.79
C TRP A 652 4.80 32.18 -26.88
N THR A 653 5.19 31.61 -25.75
CA THR A 653 6.35 30.71 -25.61
C THR A 653 5.90 29.44 -24.92
N TYR A 654 6.47 28.29 -25.29
CA TYR A 654 5.99 26.98 -24.86
C TYR A 654 7.09 26.18 -24.16
N GLN A 655 6.70 25.44 -23.14
CA GLN A 655 7.57 24.50 -22.42
C GLN A 655 6.79 23.24 -22.08
N THR A 656 7.39 22.07 -22.31
CA THR A 656 6.92 20.81 -21.75
C THR A 656 7.51 20.64 -20.36
N LEU A 657 6.67 20.53 -19.34
CA LEU A 657 7.11 20.36 -17.95
C LEU A 657 7.28 18.88 -17.58
N ASP A 658 6.44 18.01 -18.12
CA ASP A 658 6.49 16.56 -17.89
C ASP A 658 5.91 15.84 -19.11
N VAL A 659 6.44 14.67 -19.43
CA VAL A 659 6.04 13.86 -20.59
C VAL A 659 6.15 12.39 -20.27
N SER A 660 5.28 11.58 -20.87
CA SER A 660 5.22 10.12 -20.69
C SER A 660 6.59 9.45 -20.80
N THR A 661 6.94 8.63 -19.82
CA THR A 661 8.14 7.79 -19.74
C THR A 661 7.78 6.35 -19.38
N ASP A 662 8.77 5.45 -19.36
CA ASP A 662 8.56 4.06 -18.91
C ASP A 662 8.12 3.95 -17.44
N GLU A 663 8.37 4.98 -16.63
CA GLU A 663 8.02 5.03 -15.20
C GLU A 663 6.65 5.68 -14.93
N ALA A 664 6.17 6.53 -15.85
CA ALA A 664 4.91 7.26 -15.70
C ALA A 664 4.24 7.45 -17.07
N SER A 665 3.07 6.84 -17.24
CA SER A 665 2.47 6.62 -18.56
C SER A 665 1.50 7.72 -19.00
N VAL A 666 0.77 8.35 -18.07
CA VAL A 666 -0.18 9.43 -18.40
C VAL A 666 -0.10 10.54 -17.37
N PHE A 667 -0.06 11.76 -17.88
CA PHE A 667 0.05 12.98 -17.12
C PHE A 667 -1.14 13.89 -17.40
N GLY A 668 -1.53 14.70 -16.40
CA GLY A 668 -2.48 15.79 -16.61
C GLY A 668 -3.92 15.46 -16.23
N TYR A 669 -4.18 14.47 -15.37
CA TYR A 669 -5.52 14.18 -14.83
C TYR A 669 -6.14 15.35 -14.03
N ASP A 670 -5.30 16.28 -13.58
CA ASP A 670 -5.67 17.61 -13.11
C ASP A 670 -4.39 18.46 -13.08
N VAL A 671 -4.51 19.79 -13.14
CA VAL A 671 -3.40 20.73 -13.12
C VAL A 671 -3.68 21.91 -12.19
N ALA A 672 -2.65 22.43 -11.52
CA ALA A 672 -2.77 23.55 -10.60
C ALA A 672 -1.60 24.54 -10.76
N LEU A 673 -1.92 25.85 -10.68
CA LEU A 673 -0.94 26.92 -10.63
C LEU A 673 -1.15 27.77 -9.37
N SER A 674 -0.06 28.10 -8.69
CA SER A 674 -0.10 29.04 -7.55
C SER A 674 1.12 29.93 -7.51
N LYS A 675 0.93 31.19 -7.12
CA LYS A 675 2.05 32.10 -6.82
C LYS A 675 2.65 31.73 -5.47
N VAL A 676 3.96 31.56 -5.45
CA VAL A 676 4.78 31.34 -4.26
C VAL A 676 5.82 32.45 -4.17
N LYS A 677 6.48 32.65 -3.03
CA LYS A 677 7.33 33.83 -2.78
C LYS A 677 8.38 34.06 -3.89
N GLY A 678 8.08 34.96 -4.83
CA GLY A 678 8.94 35.33 -5.96
C GLY A 678 8.90 34.40 -7.18
N ASP A 679 8.00 33.41 -7.22
CA ASP A 679 7.91 32.45 -8.33
C ASP A 679 6.47 31.91 -8.52
N VAL A 680 6.27 31.07 -9.53
CA VAL A 680 5.04 30.32 -9.78
C VAL A 680 5.31 28.83 -9.61
N MET A 681 4.48 28.15 -8.84
CA MET A 681 4.51 26.70 -8.67
C MET A 681 3.43 26.06 -9.54
N ALA A 682 3.81 25.06 -10.32
CA ALA A 682 2.92 24.17 -11.05
C ALA A 682 2.83 22.82 -10.33
N ALA A 683 1.65 22.21 -10.32
CA ALA A 683 1.44 20.85 -9.84
C ALA A 683 0.45 20.10 -10.75
N TRP A 684 0.61 18.78 -10.88
CA TRP A 684 -0.25 17.95 -11.71
C TRP A 684 -0.34 16.52 -11.18
N LEU A 685 -1.42 15.85 -11.56
CA LEU A 685 -1.66 14.44 -11.27
C LEU A 685 -1.10 13.54 -12.38
N ALA A 686 -0.52 12.40 -11.99
CA ALA A 686 0.06 11.42 -12.90
C ALA A 686 -0.25 9.98 -12.46
N THR A 687 -0.14 9.04 -13.40
CA THR A 687 -0.28 7.60 -13.15
C THR A 687 1.04 6.86 -13.33
N SER A 688 1.33 5.93 -12.42
CA SER A 688 2.24 4.80 -12.69
C SER A 688 1.58 3.78 -13.65
N MET A 689 2.38 2.89 -14.25
CA MET A 689 1.84 1.77 -15.02
C MET A 689 0.94 0.83 -14.19
N ALA A 690 1.15 0.76 -12.88
CA ALA A 690 0.41 -0.13 -11.99
C ALA A 690 -0.99 0.40 -11.61
N SER A 691 -1.18 1.72 -11.66
CA SER A 691 -2.42 2.38 -11.24
C SER A 691 -3.30 2.82 -12.41
N PHE A 692 -2.80 2.76 -13.65
CA PHE A 692 -3.48 3.22 -14.85
C PHE A 692 -4.93 2.66 -14.97
N PRO A 693 -5.97 3.51 -15.18
CA PRO A 693 -5.95 4.95 -15.46
C PRO A 693 -6.21 5.85 -14.22
N LYS A 694 -6.02 5.37 -12.99
CA LYS A 694 -6.31 6.12 -11.76
C LYS A 694 -5.04 6.81 -11.22
N PRO A 695 -4.98 8.15 -11.15
CA PRO A 695 -3.79 8.85 -10.70
C PRO A 695 -3.41 8.46 -9.26
N ASP A 696 -2.15 8.08 -9.08
CA ASP A 696 -1.53 7.68 -7.80
C ASP A 696 -0.32 8.55 -7.43
N GLN A 697 0.00 9.56 -8.25
CA GLN A 697 1.14 10.46 -8.05
C GLN A 697 0.73 11.93 -8.13
N ILE A 698 1.38 12.76 -7.30
CA ILE A 698 1.34 14.21 -7.38
C ILE A 698 2.75 14.69 -7.75
N ARG A 699 2.85 15.38 -8.87
CA ARG A 699 4.08 15.99 -9.38
C ARG A 699 4.00 17.51 -9.23
N TRP A 700 5.13 18.17 -9.08
CA TRP A 700 5.17 19.63 -8.98
C TRP A 700 6.53 20.19 -9.39
N ALA A 701 6.54 21.44 -9.84
CA ALA A 701 7.75 22.18 -10.20
C ALA A 701 7.61 23.67 -9.87
N LEU A 702 8.73 24.30 -9.52
CA LEU A 702 8.87 25.76 -9.50
C LEU A 702 9.27 26.22 -10.90
N LEU A 703 8.52 27.15 -11.50
CA LEU A 703 8.72 27.51 -12.90
C LEU A 703 10.00 28.31 -13.16
N SER A 704 10.67 28.82 -12.11
CA SER A 704 12.02 29.40 -12.24
C SER A 704 13.16 28.36 -12.22
N ALA A 705 12.90 27.13 -11.78
CA ALA A 705 13.88 26.05 -11.65
C ALA A 705 13.36 24.80 -12.37
N PRO A 706 13.71 24.58 -13.66
CA PRO A 706 13.21 23.42 -14.40
C PRO A 706 13.57 22.12 -13.69
N LEU A 707 12.68 21.12 -13.80
CA LEU A 707 12.91 19.76 -13.31
C LEU A 707 14.21 19.22 -13.93
N ALA A 708 15.07 18.65 -13.06
CA ALA A 708 16.30 17.97 -13.46
C ALA A 708 16.03 16.55 -13.96
#